data_AF-A0A8T6YEV6-F1
#
_entry.id   AF-A0A8T6YEV6-F1
#
_cell.length_a   1.000
_cell.length_b   1.000
_cell.length_c   1.000
_cell.angle_alpha   90.00
_cell.angle_beta   90.00
_cell.angle_gamma   90.00
#
_symmetry.space_group_name_H-M   'P 1'
#
loop_
_entity.id
_entity.type
_entity.pdbx_description
1 polymer ?
#
loop_
_entity_poly.entity_id
_entity_poly.type
_entity_poly.pdbx_seq_one_letter_code
_entity_poly.pdbx_strand_id
1 'polypeptide(L)'
;MKYQKKLRTYDIIPNENICFPIGTILAVGNIYEKLQLPGVFEKYKKKGRDINSLIQSILSYKLTENLSISKASEWINRVEVLETFNLEKFEERTLFRTLETIGKNREEIISDIQDRLFEKYNFEHTDVNMDWTSLVLYGDKSKLGKYGYSRDHRPDKKQLTVGISELSGPINIPIGITVNKGNLNDMKHFAATYQQIKDKLKPGSLITFDKGANSKTNIDLILADKMKYLTSKKLNKSDDKRIKKFDKSKAEIIDAEKGVYGIKFVKPSSIDYFYFSESLQKDQLKSRARKALQKLKEAKEIQKSIDNKKQLPKKFRINNVLIDVSYSYQTKLIELSEEEALKLLEKIIINGREGFFCIKSSEDLTLAQALQTYRKKDSIEKIFNSLKNEIEIKPVRVWSDDSIYGALIIGFLAQLFISLIRYEIKELKNTSTKFIKNSLMNLRLRHKATPISRSTKIYIWGIAMSVNQDGVSELKSVWIKTAQQQLFHELEVEYGFPRATCRSLVQLMHEFIDQNYGNLRDDSQVIYHAVSKDESPGKQLDKIKTIPVRLTVSHPDDAEVLEKKGIQGLRQHKLIRFASEAYDQGGLLVQEDLALLLTSSRRTIQRDMKELREQGIDIPTRGSIQDIGPTISHKTRIVELYLKGYEYTEIERRTRHTGHAIKRYLVGFSKVIMLQSKGFTSDQIRELTNNTEKVVGEYFELYQKYRDIGYERLEQILSPTKIEVEAKETKKGGLSL
;
A
#
# COMPACT_ATOMS: atom_id res chain seq x y z
N MET A 1 -29.63 -21.94 26.03
CA MET A 1 -28.16 -21.99 25.78
C MET A 1 -27.47 -20.91 26.61
N LYS A 2 -26.60 -21.28 27.56
CA LYS A 2 -25.80 -20.31 28.35
C LYS A 2 -24.62 -19.82 27.50
N TYR A 3 -24.53 -18.52 27.26
CA TYR A 3 -23.43 -17.88 26.53
C TYR A 3 -22.14 -17.90 27.37
N GLN A 4 -21.09 -18.51 26.84
CA GLN A 4 -19.77 -18.61 27.48
C GLN A 4 -18.91 -17.40 27.07
N LYS A 5 -18.51 -16.54 28.02
CA LYS A 5 -17.86 -15.22 27.79
C LYS A 5 -16.37 -15.11 28.17
N LYS A 6 -15.67 -16.21 28.49
CA LYS A 6 -14.23 -16.20 28.81
C LYS A 6 -13.46 -17.22 27.97
N LEU A 7 -12.33 -16.82 27.39
CA LEU A 7 -11.31 -17.72 26.84
C LEU A 7 -10.61 -18.41 28.02
N ARG A 8 -10.51 -19.74 27.99
CA ARG A 8 -10.07 -20.59 29.13
C ARG A 8 -8.60 -20.98 29.09
N THR A 9 -7.79 -20.43 28.20
CA THR A 9 -6.42 -20.93 27.99
C THR A 9 -5.43 -19.79 28.09
N TYR A 10 -4.64 -19.79 29.17
CA TYR A 10 -3.55 -18.83 29.45
C TYR A 10 -2.20 -19.32 28.89
N ASP A 11 -2.12 -20.58 28.47
CA ASP A 11 -1.01 -21.16 27.72
C ASP A 11 -1.42 -21.40 26.26
N ILE A 12 -0.66 -20.88 25.29
CA ILE A 12 -0.82 -21.28 23.89
C ILE A 12 -0.15 -22.64 23.75
N ILE A 13 -0.90 -23.69 24.06
CA ILE A 13 -0.52 -25.05 23.69
C ILE A 13 -0.90 -25.21 22.21
N PRO A 14 0.07 -25.43 21.29
CA PRO A 14 -0.24 -25.81 19.93
C PRO A 14 -1.16 -27.03 19.99
N ASN A 15 -2.37 -26.89 19.49
CA ASN A 15 -3.27 -28.03 19.35
C ASN A 15 -3.22 -28.48 17.89
N GLU A 16 -3.66 -29.70 17.63
CA GLU A 16 -3.76 -30.23 16.26
C GLU A 16 -4.89 -29.57 15.45
N ASN A 17 -5.58 -28.54 15.99
CA ASN A 17 -6.71 -27.92 15.29
C ASN A 17 -6.19 -26.97 14.20
N ILE A 18 -6.36 -27.36 12.95
CA ILE A 18 -6.02 -26.53 11.80
C ILE A 18 -7.20 -25.60 11.47
N CYS A 19 -6.88 -24.32 11.29
CA CYS A 19 -7.85 -23.25 11.01
C CYS A 19 -7.45 -22.55 9.71
N PHE A 20 -8.24 -22.66 8.65
CA PHE A 20 -7.91 -22.07 7.34
C PHE A 20 -9.07 -21.25 6.77
N PRO A 21 -8.79 -20.23 5.93
CA PRO A 21 -9.82 -19.41 5.31
C PRO A 21 -10.67 -20.22 4.33
N ILE A 22 -11.97 -20.28 4.55
CA ILE A 22 -12.92 -21.02 3.70
C ILE A 22 -13.76 -20.09 2.81
N GLY A 23 -13.89 -18.81 3.18
CA GLY A 23 -14.73 -17.87 2.41
C GLY A 23 -14.25 -17.67 0.97
N THR A 24 -12.95 -17.65 0.73
CA THR A 24 -12.39 -17.59 -0.63
C THR A 24 -12.69 -18.85 -1.42
N ILE A 25 -12.62 -20.03 -0.79
CA ILE A 25 -12.95 -21.31 -1.42
C ILE A 25 -14.42 -21.35 -1.82
N LEU A 26 -15.32 -20.92 -0.92
CA LEU A 26 -16.75 -20.86 -1.20
C LEU A 26 -17.09 -19.86 -2.31
N ALA A 27 -16.46 -18.67 -2.29
CA ALA A 27 -16.67 -17.66 -3.33
C ALA A 27 -16.16 -18.15 -4.70
N VAL A 28 -14.97 -18.77 -4.72
CA VAL A 28 -14.42 -19.39 -5.93
C VAL A 28 -15.37 -20.48 -6.44
N GLY A 29 -15.73 -21.44 -5.59
CA GLY A 29 -16.62 -22.55 -5.97
C GLY A 29 -17.97 -22.05 -6.52
N ASN A 30 -18.59 -21.09 -5.83
CA ASN A 30 -19.87 -20.52 -6.26
C ASN A 30 -19.80 -19.89 -7.65
N ILE A 31 -18.80 -19.03 -7.91
CA ILE A 31 -18.66 -18.38 -9.22
C ILE A 31 -18.24 -19.39 -10.29
N TYR A 32 -17.38 -20.35 -9.93
CA TYR A 32 -16.89 -21.40 -10.83
C TYR A 32 -18.02 -22.28 -11.34
N GLU A 33 -18.91 -22.72 -10.44
CA GLU A 33 -20.13 -23.45 -10.78
C GLU A 33 -21.13 -22.57 -11.55
N LYS A 34 -21.32 -21.32 -11.11
CA LYS A 34 -22.27 -20.39 -11.72
C LYS A 34 -21.95 -20.09 -13.18
N LEU A 35 -20.67 -19.99 -13.51
CA LEU A 35 -20.14 -19.84 -14.87
C LEU A 35 -19.98 -21.19 -15.59
N GLN A 36 -20.33 -22.32 -14.99
CA GLN A 36 -20.17 -23.65 -15.58
C GLN A 36 -18.74 -23.90 -16.11
N LEU A 37 -17.73 -23.39 -15.37
CA LEU A 37 -16.33 -23.55 -15.73
C LEU A 37 -15.84 -25.00 -15.74
N PRO A 38 -16.45 -25.99 -15.04
CA PRO A 38 -16.06 -27.38 -15.20
C PRO A 38 -16.02 -27.84 -16.68
N GLY A 39 -17.04 -27.47 -17.46
CA GLY A 39 -17.12 -27.82 -18.88
C GLY A 39 -16.06 -27.14 -19.76
N VAL A 40 -15.46 -26.05 -19.30
CA VAL A 40 -14.36 -25.36 -20.00
C VAL A 40 -13.07 -26.17 -19.88
N PHE A 41 -12.74 -26.64 -18.68
CA PHE A 41 -11.41 -27.23 -18.42
C PHE A 41 -11.36 -28.76 -18.52
N GLU A 42 -12.47 -29.46 -18.26
CA GLU A 42 -12.52 -30.93 -18.20
C GLU A 42 -12.05 -31.60 -19.50
N LYS A 43 -12.37 -31.01 -20.66
CA LYS A 43 -11.98 -31.53 -21.98
C LYS A 43 -10.45 -31.62 -22.19
N TYR A 44 -9.66 -30.86 -21.44
CA TYR A 44 -8.19 -30.85 -21.58
C TYR A 44 -7.48 -31.87 -20.70
N LYS A 45 -8.19 -32.57 -19.82
CA LYS A 45 -7.58 -33.59 -18.96
C LYS A 45 -8.54 -34.73 -18.64
N LYS A 46 -8.41 -35.82 -19.41
CA LYS A 46 -9.24 -37.02 -19.29
C LYS A 46 -8.72 -38.08 -18.31
N LYS A 47 -7.45 -37.98 -17.88
CA LYS A 47 -6.79 -38.97 -16.99
C LYS A 47 -5.99 -38.29 -15.90
N GLY A 48 -5.92 -38.94 -14.74
CA GLY A 48 -5.24 -38.42 -13.55
C GLY A 48 -6.15 -37.53 -12.70
N ARG A 49 -5.55 -36.66 -11.89
CA ARG A 49 -6.28 -35.80 -10.94
C ARG A 49 -7.17 -34.79 -11.66
N ASP A 50 -8.37 -34.56 -11.12
CA ASP A 50 -9.33 -33.60 -11.66
C ASP A 50 -8.71 -32.21 -11.82
N ILE A 51 -8.79 -31.68 -13.04
CA ILE A 51 -8.23 -30.37 -13.37
C ILE A 51 -9.04 -29.24 -12.73
N ASN A 52 -10.35 -29.43 -12.57
CA ASN A 52 -11.23 -28.39 -12.03
C ASN A 52 -10.95 -28.14 -10.56
N SER A 53 -10.82 -29.20 -9.75
CA SER A 53 -10.38 -29.09 -8.35
C SER A 53 -8.98 -28.48 -8.22
N LEU A 54 -8.04 -28.81 -9.12
CA LEU A 54 -6.71 -28.17 -9.14
C LEU A 54 -6.80 -26.67 -9.47
N ILE A 55 -7.65 -26.27 -10.41
CA ILE A 55 -7.83 -24.86 -10.78
C ILE A 55 -8.52 -24.09 -9.64
N GLN A 56 -9.59 -24.62 -9.08
CA GLN A 56 -10.31 -23.99 -7.97
C GLN A 56 -9.42 -23.83 -6.73
N SER A 57 -8.57 -24.83 -6.43
CA SER A 57 -7.61 -24.72 -5.33
C SER A 57 -6.51 -23.69 -5.60
N ILE A 58 -5.97 -23.61 -6.83
CA ILE A 58 -5.02 -22.56 -7.22
C ILE A 58 -5.68 -21.17 -7.15
N LEU A 59 -6.92 -21.00 -7.64
CA LEU A 59 -7.65 -19.73 -7.58
C LEU A 59 -7.94 -19.30 -6.14
N SER A 60 -8.31 -20.25 -5.29
CA SER A 60 -8.53 -19.99 -3.85
C SER A 60 -7.23 -19.60 -3.16
N TYR A 61 -6.12 -20.25 -3.50
CA TYR A 61 -4.79 -19.87 -3.04
C TYR A 61 -4.38 -18.46 -3.52
N LYS A 62 -4.69 -18.12 -4.79
CA LYS A 62 -4.46 -16.80 -5.40
C LYS A 62 -5.20 -15.69 -4.65
N LEU A 63 -6.41 -15.97 -4.16
CA LEU A 63 -7.22 -15.05 -3.37
C LEU A 63 -6.94 -15.11 -1.86
N THR A 64 -5.92 -15.86 -1.40
CA THR A 64 -5.53 -15.93 0.01
C THR A 64 -4.06 -15.58 0.20
N GLU A 65 -3.17 -16.57 0.21
CA GLU A 65 -1.75 -16.44 0.55
C GLU A 65 -0.88 -16.02 -0.64
N ASN A 66 -1.20 -16.49 -1.85
CA ASN A 66 -0.62 -16.03 -3.13
C ASN A 66 0.91 -15.85 -3.22
N LEU A 67 1.70 -16.81 -2.73
CA LEU A 67 3.16 -16.75 -2.83
C LEU A 67 3.68 -17.31 -4.17
N SER A 68 4.24 -18.52 -4.19
CA SER A 68 4.69 -19.21 -5.41
C SER A 68 3.82 -20.42 -5.69
N ILE A 69 3.90 -20.98 -6.90
CA ILE A 69 3.23 -22.25 -7.22
C ILE A 69 3.76 -23.40 -6.35
N SER A 70 5.03 -23.36 -5.96
CA SER A 70 5.62 -24.29 -4.98
C SER A 70 4.92 -24.19 -3.62
N LYS A 71 4.74 -22.96 -3.12
CA LYS A 71 4.00 -22.72 -1.88
C LYS A 71 2.51 -23.01 -2.01
N ALA A 72 1.93 -22.83 -3.19
CA ALA A 72 0.58 -23.30 -3.49
C ALA A 72 0.49 -24.82 -3.34
N SER A 73 1.47 -25.57 -3.84
CA SER A 73 1.51 -27.03 -3.66
C SER A 73 1.59 -27.42 -2.19
N GLU A 74 2.44 -26.78 -1.40
CA GLU A 74 2.51 -27.02 0.05
C GLU A 74 1.17 -26.70 0.75
N TRP A 75 0.53 -25.60 0.38
CA TRP A 75 -0.75 -25.18 0.93
C TRP A 75 -1.89 -26.15 0.58
N ILE A 76 -2.00 -26.54 -0.69
CA ILE A 76 -3.05 -27.44 -1.17
C ILE A 76 -2.89 -28.84 -0.60
N ASN A 77 -1.66 -29.32 -0.38
CA ASN A 77 -1.40 -30.66 0.18
C ASN A 77 -1.67 -30.78 1.69
N ARG A 78 -2.15 -29.73 2.36
CA ARG A 78 -2.71 -29.85 3.72
C ARG A 78 -3.95 -30.73 3.67
N VAL A 79 -4.09 -31.66 4.62
CA VAL A 79 -5.15 -32.70 4.61
C VAL A 79 -6.53 -32.07 4.46
N GLU A 80 -6.79 -30.97 5.15
CA GLU A 80 -8.10 -30.31 5.14
C GLU A 80 -8.41 -29.63 3.79
N VAL A 81 -7.38 -29.13 3.11
CA VAL A 81 -7.53 -28.48 1.80
C VAL A 81 -7.75 -29.54 0.73
N LEU A 82 -6.98 -30.64 0.78
CA LEU A 82 -7.19 -31.83 -0.05
C LEU A 82 -8.62 -32.37 0.08
N GLU A 83 -9.11 -32.57 1.30
CA GLU A 83 -10.49 -32.99 1.56
C GLU A 83 -11.53 -32.00 1.01
N THR A 84 -11.27 -30.70 1.12
CA THR A 84 -12.21 -29.66 0.67
C THR A 84 -12.37 -29.65 -0.85
N PHE A 85 -11.29 -29.89 -1.59
CA PHE A 85 -11.31 -29.94 -3.05
C PHE A 85 -11.45 -31.36 -3.61
N ASN A 86 -11.66 -32.37 -2.75
CA ASN A 86 -11.68 -33.79 -3.14
C ASN A 86 -10.45 -34.20 -3.96
N LEU A 87 -9.26 -33.82 -3.48
CA LEU A 87 -7.97 -34.10 -4.10
C LEU A 87 -7.17 -35.09 -3.27
N GLU A 88 -6.44 -35.97 -3.94
CA GLU A 88 -5.38 -36.77 -3.32
C GLU A 88 -4.06 -36.00 -3.29
N LYS A 89 -3.19 -36.33 -2.33
CA LYS A 89 -1.84 -35.76 -2.21
C LYS A 89 -1.10 -35.84 -3.55
N PHE A 90 -0.39 -34.78 -3.91
CA PHE A 90 0.28 -34.66 -5.21
C PHE A 90 1.62 -33.95 -5.14
N GLU A 91 2.48 -34.26 -6.12
CA GLU A 91 3.73 -33.53 -6.33
C GLU A 91 3.49 -32.16 -6.96
N GLU A 92 4.32 -31.19 -6.58
CA GLU A 92 4.31 -29.80 -7.07
C GLU A 92 4.21 -29.70 -8.61
N ARG A 93 4.89 -30.59 -9.32
CA ARG A 93 4.88 -30.66 -10.80
C ARG A 93 3.46 -30.77 -11.36
N THR A 94 2.50 -31.29 -10.61
CA THR A 94 1.09 -31.38 -10.99
C THR A 94 0.48 -29.98 -11.23
N LEU A 95 0.80 -28.99 -10.38
CA LEU A 95 0.28 -27.63 -10.55
C LEU A 95 0.91 -26.94 -11.75
N PHE A 96 2.23 -27.10 -11.95
CA PHE A 96 2.88 -26.55 -13.15
C PHE A 96 2.32 -27.16 -14.44
N ARG A 97 2.11 -28.47 -14.50
CA ARG A 97 1.46 -29.12 -15.65
C ARG A 97 0.03 -28.63 -15.88
N THR A 98 -0.67 -28.28 -14.80
CA THR A 98 -2.01 -27.66 -14.88
C THR A 98 -1.91 -26.28 -15.53
N LEU A 99 -0.96 -25.43 -15.11
CA LEU A 99 -0.72 -24.14 -15.75
C LEU A 99 -0.30 -24.27 -17.22
N GLU A 100 0.59 -25.21 -17.55
CA GLU A 100 0.98 -25.49 -18.93
C GLU A 100 -0.21 -25.91 -19.79
N THR A 101 -1.09 -26.75 -19.25
CA THR A 101 -2.31 -27.17 -19.94
C THR A 101 -3.24 -25.98 -20.22
N ILE A 102 -3.40 -25.07 -19.25
CA ILE A 102 -4.20 -23.85 -19.44
C ILE A 102 -3.55 -22.96 -20.51
N GLY A 103 -2.24 -22.72 -20.42
CA GLY A 103 -1.56 -21.81 -21.35
C GLY A 103 -1.47 -22.33 -22.78
N LYS A 104 -1.30 -23.65 -22.95
CA LYS A 104 -1.29 -24.31 -24.25
C LYS A 104 -2.64 -24.15 -24.98
N ASN A 105 -3.74 -24.18 -24.24
CA ASN A 105 -5.11 -24.09 -24.77
C ASN A 105 -5.75 -22.70 -24.54
N ARG A 106 -4.94 -21.66 -24.32
CA ARG A 106 -5.39 -20.33 -23.88
C ARG A 106 -6.48 -19.69 -24.74
N GLU A 107 -6.42 -19.82 -26.07
CA GLU A 107 -7.35 -19.10 -26.96
C GLU A 107 -8.76 -19.68 -26.82
N GLU A 108 -8.87 -21.01 -26.85
CA GLU A 108 -10.14 -21.73 -26.69
C GLU A 108 -10.68 -21.56 -25.25
N ILE A 109 -9.81 -21.64 -24.23
CA ILE A 109 -10.21 -21.41 -22.83
C ILE A 109 -10.81 -20.00 -22.63
N ILE A 110 -10.16 -18.96 -23.18
CA ILE A 110 -10.68 -17.60 -23.05
C ILE A 110 -11.99 -17.45 -23.83
N SER A 111 -12.10 -18.02 -25.04
CA SER A 111 -13.35 -18.02 -25.81
C SER A 111 -14.49 -18.69 -25.03
N ASP A 112 -14.27 -19.87 -24.47
CA ASP A 112 -15.28 -20.60 -23.72
C ASP A 112 -15.68 -19.86 -22.43
N ILE A 113 -14.72 -19.24 -21.72
CA ILE A 113 -15.03 -18.40 -20.55
C ILE A 113 -15.92 -17.22 -20.97
N GLN A 114 -15.64 -16.59 -22.11
CA GLN A 114 -16.49 -15.54 -22.64
C GLN A 114 -17.89 -16.06 -22.96
N ASP A 115 -18.00 -17.21 -23.65
CA ASP A 115 -19.30 -17.82 -23.96
C ASP A 115 -20.12 -18.05 -22.69
N ARG A 116 -19.53 -18.70 -21.68
CA ARG A 116 -20.17 -18.90 -20.38
C ARG A 116 -20.58 -17.61 -19.69
N LEU A 117 -19.74 -16.57 -19.80
CA LEU A 117 -20.03 -15.27 -19.20
C LEU A 117 -21.23 -14.59 -19.88
N PHE A 118 -21.27 -14.55 -21.21
CA PHE A 118 -22.36 -13.91 -21.96
C PHE A 118 -23.64 -14.76 -22.01
N GLU A 119 -23.55 -16.08 -21.88
CA GLU A 119 -24.70 -16.96 -21.63
C GLU A 119 -25.31 -16.69 -20.25
N LYS A 120 -24.47 -16.48 -19.24
CA LYS A 120 -24.93 -16.32 -17.85
C LYS A 120 -25.46 -14.93 -17.55
N TYR A 121 -24.88 -13.89 -18.15
CA TYR A 121 -25.20 -12.50 -17.86
C TYR A 121 -25.67 -11.78 -19.12
N ASN A 122 -26.88 -11.22 -19.05
CA ASN A 122 -27.37 -10.30 -20.06
C ASN A 122 -26.91 -8.88 -19.75
N PHE A 123 -25.74 -8.50 -20.26
CA PHE A 123 -25.19 -7.16 -20.09
C PHE A 123 -25.95 -6.10 -20.89
N GLU A 124 -26.17 -4.93 -20.27
CA GLU A 124 -26.91 -3.81 -20.85
C GLU A 124 -26.31 -3.27 -22.15
N HIS A 125 -24.98 -3.32 -22.27
CA HIS A 125 -24.23 -2.95 -23.46
C HIS A 125 -22.96 -3.79 -23.58
N THR A 126 -22.31 -3.67 -24.74
CA THR A 126 -21.03 -4.34 -25.03
C THR A 126 -19.93 -3.36 -25.42
N ASP A 127 -20.05 -2.10 -25.01
CA ASP A 127 -18.94 -1.15 -25.05
C ASP A 127 -17.75 -1.67 -24.25
N VAL A 128 -16.54 -1.44 -24.75
CA VAL A 128 -15.32 -2.02 -24.20
C VAL A 128 -14.24 -0.97 -24.00
N ASN A 129 -13.56 -1.04 -22.86
CA ASN A 129 -12.29 -0.38 -22.63
C ASN A 129 -11.14 -1.36 -22.91
N MET A 130 -10.12 -0.92 -23.63
CA MET A 130 -8.91 -1.69 -23.90
C MET A 130 -7.66 -0.91 -23.49
N ASP A 131 -6.73 -1.63 -22.87
CA ASP A 131 -5.46 -1.06 -22.44
C ASP A 131 -4.37 -2.11 -22.27
N TRP A 132 -3.11 -1.66 -22.28
CA TRP A 132 -1.93 -2.53 -22.26
C TRP A 132 -0.93 -2.07 -21.21
N THR A 133 -0.45 -3.03 -20.42
CA THR A 133 0.64 -2.84 -19.46
C THR A 133 1.86 -3.68 -19.82
N SER A 134 3.01 -3.36 -19.22
CA SER A 134 4.12 -4.30 -19.10
C SER A 134 4.12 -4.97 -17.73
N LEU A 135 4.63 -6.19 -17.66
CA LEU A 135 4.99 -6.91 -16.44
C LEU A 135 6.48 -7.25 -16.46
N VAL A 136 7.16 -7.07 -15.34
CA VAL A 136 8.57 -7.46 -15.21
C VAL A 136 8.68 -8.98 -15.16
N LEU A 137 9.53 -9.54 -16.02
CA LEU A 137 9.93 -10.94 -16.02
C LEU A 137 11.33 -11.07 -15.44
N TYR A 138 11.44 -11.81 -14.33
CA TYR A 138 12.72 -12.05 -13.65
C TYR A 138 13.49 -13.22 -14.26
N GLY A 139 12.79 -14.18 -14.86
CA GLY A 139 13.38 -15.34 -15.53
C GLY A 139 13.92 -15.00 -16.93
N ASP A 140 14.79 -15.87 -17.43
CA ASP A 140 15.48 -15.71 -18.71
C ASP A 140 15.05 -16.71 -19.79
N LYS A 141 14.36 -17.79 -19.41
CA LYS A 141 14.02 -18.93 -20.28
C LYS A 141 12.93 -18.66 -21.31
N SER A 142 11.94 -17.84 -20.97
CA SER A 142 10.80 -17.58 -21.86
C SER A 142 11.19 -16.75 -23.09
N LYS A 143 10.64 -17.11 -24.26
CA LYS A 143 10.83 -16.35 -25.52
C LYS A 143 10.02 -15.05 -25.54
N LEU A 144 9.00 -14.96 -24.69
CA LEU A 144 8.18 -13.75 -24.50
C LEU A 144 8.97 -12.66 -23.75
N GLY A 145 9.89 -13.04 -22.87
CA GLY A 145 10.73 -12.10 -22.13
C GLY A 145 11.67 -11.31 -23.05
N LYS A 146 11.35 -10.03 -23.31
CA LYS A 146 12.20 -9.12 -24.10
C LYS A 146 12.42 -7.80 -23.37
N TYR A 147 13.60 -7.21 -23.51
CA TYR A 147 13.86 -5.85 -23.04
C TYR A 147 13.00 -4.88 -23.84
N GLY A 148 12.27 -4.03 -23.14
CA GLY A 148 11.31 -3.11 -23.72
C GLY A 148 10.94 -2.03 -22.70
N TYR A 149 9.94 -1.23 -23.03
CA TYR A 149 9.49 -0.16 -22.14
C TYR A 149 8.88 -0.75 -20.86
N SER A 150 9.52 -0.47 -19.72
CA SER A 150 9.04 -0.92 -18.40
C SER A 150 8.16 0.14 -17.76
N ARG A 151 6.85 -0.12 -17.68
CA ARG A 151 5.88 0.67 -16.90
C ARG A 151 6.06 0.51 -15.38
N ASP A 152 6.88 -0.45 -14.96
CA ASP A 152 7.24 -0.71 -13.55
C ASP A 152 8.63 -0.15 -13.18
N HIS A 153 9.21 0.73 -14.02
CA HIS A 153 10.52 1.37 -13.80
C HIS A 153 11.71 0.39 -13.65
N ARG A 154 11.65 -0.76 -14.34
CA ARG A 154 12.71 -1.79 -14.36
C ARG A 154 13.22 -2.08 -15.77
N PRO A 155 13.82 -1.09 -16.46
CA PRO A 155 14.36 -1.29 -17.82
C PRO A 155 15.53 -2.28 -17.85
N ASP A 156 16.14 -2.56 -16.69
CA ASP A 156 17.21 -3.55 -16.50
C ASP A 156 16.74 -5.01 -16.61
N LYS A 157 15.42 -5.25 -16.67
CA LYS A 157 14.82 -6.59 -16.73
C LYS A 157 14.03 -6.81 -18.01
N LYS A 158 13.86 -8.08 -18.39
CA LYS A 158 12.94 -8.50 -19.45
C LYS A 158 11.50 -8.14 -19.06
N GLN A 159 10.70 -7.77 -20.03
CA GLN A 159 9.29 -7.44 -19.85
C GLN A 159 8.41 -8.45 -20.60
N LEU A 160 7.14 -8.50 -20.21
CA LEU A 160 6.02 -9.07 -20.96
C LEU A 160 5.01 -7.95 -21.19
N THR A 161 4.36 -7.92 -22.35
CA THR A 161 3.25 -6.98 -22.59
C THR A 161 1.93 -7.71 -22.40
N VAL A 162 1.02 -7.17 -21.59
CA VAL A 162 -0.29 -7.75 -21.30
C VAL A 162 -1.38 -6.75 -21.69
N GLY A 163 -2.31 -7.17 -22.54
CA GLY A 163 -3.53 -6.42 -22.89
C GLY A 163 -4.73 -6.97 -22.15
N ILE A 164 -5.58 -6.08 -21.63
CA ILE A 164 -6.88 -6.42 -21.03
C ILE A 164 -7.98 -5.74 -21.83
N SER A 165 -9.10 -6.43 -21.94
CA SER A 165 -10.38 -5.84 -22.39
C SER A 165 -11.41 -6.00 -21.29
N GLU A 166 -12.11 -4.92 -20.94
CA GLU A 166 -13.23 -4.93 -20.00
C GLU A 166 -14.47 -4.34 -20.64
N LEU A 167 -15.65 -4.86 -20.27
CA LEU A 167 -16.91 -4.18 -20.52
C LEU A 167 -16.92 -2.85 -19.78
N SER A 168 -17.20 -1.76 -20.50
CA SER A 168 -17.15 -0.40 -19.97
C SER A 168 -18.13 -0.19 -18.82
N GLY A 169 -17.86 0.81 -17.99
CA GLY A 169 -18.71 1.14 -16.85
C GLY A 169 -20.14 1.50 -17.28
N PRO A 170 -21.15 1.08 -16.51
CA PRO A 170 -21.06 0.65 -15.11
C PRO A 170 -20.79 -0.85 -14.89
N ILE A 171 -20.59 -1.67 -15.94
CA ILE A 171 -20.38 -3.12 -15.83
C ILE A 171 -19.00 -3.45 -15.25
N ASN A 172 -17.93 -2.93 -15.83
CA ASN A 172 -16.53 -3.09 -15.38
C ASN A 172 -16.08 -4.55 -15.18
N ILE A 173 -16.43 -5.45 -16.12
CA ILE A 173 -16.06 -6.87 -16.08
C ILE A 173 -14.98 -7.15 -17.14
N PRO A 174 -13.83 -7.73 -16.76
CA PRO A 174 -12.81 -8.12 -17.73
C PRO A 174 -13.29 -9.33 -18.55
N ILE A 175 -13.19 -9.23 -19.88
CA ILE A 175 -13.66 -10.26 -20.82
C ILE A 175 -12.53 -10.83 -21.69
N GLY A 176 -11.34 -10.24 -21.68
CA GLY A 176 -10.21 -10.71 -22.47
C GLY A 176 -8.86 -10.40 -21.82
N ILE A 177 -7.90 -11.30 -22.05
CA ILE A 177 -6.49 -11.14 -21.69
C ILE A 177 -5.61 -11.65 -22.84
N THR A 178 -4.67 -10.81 -23.26
CA THR A 178 -3.66 -11.13 -24.27
C THR A 178 -2.27 -10.89 -23.73
N VAL A 179 -1.31 -11.75 -24.07
CA VAL A 179 0.08 -11.64 -23.59
C VAL A 179 1.01 -11.72 -24.80
N ASN A 180 2.04 -10.88 -24.80
CA ASN A 180 2.98 -10.76 -25.89
C ASN A 180 4.40 -10.44 -25.39
N LYS A 181 5.34 -10.42 -26.35
CA LYS A 181 6.73 -10.05 -26.08
C LYS A 181 6.83 -8.65 -25.47
N GLY A 182 7.70 -8.47 -24.48
CA GLY A 182 7.83 -7.21 -23.71
C GLY A 182 8.25 -5.97 -24.49
N ASN A 183 8.69 -6.12 -25.74
CA ASN A 183 9.05 -5.02 -26.64
C ASN A 183 7.98 -4.75 -27.71
N LEU A 184 6.84 -5.44 -27.66
CA LEU A 184 5.74 -5.21 -28.60
C LEU A 184 5.04 -3.89 -28.25
N ASN A 185 4.88 -3.04 -29.27
CA ASN A 185 4.17 -1.77 -29.17
C ASN A 185 2.65 -1.99 -29.12
N ASP A 186 1.96 -1.21 -28.29
CA ASP A 186 0.49 -1.23 -28.13
C ASP A 186 -0.26 -1.14 -29.47
N MET A 187 0.20 -0.35 -30.44
CA MET A 187 -0.39 -0.26 -31.79
C MET A 187 -0.47 -1.62 -32.49
N LYS A 188 0.56 -2.46 -32.31
CA LYS A 188 0.63 -3.81 -32.91
C LYS A 188 -0.12 -4.84 -32.05
N HIS A 189 -0.13 -4.65 -30.73
CA HIS A 189 -0.84 -5.55 -29.82
C HIS A 189 -2.36 -5.40 -29.93
N PHE A 190 -2.84 -4.19 -30.28
CA PHE A 190 -4.25 -3.86 -30.43
C PHE A 190 -5.05 -4.91 -31.21
N ALA A 191 -4.57 -5.29 -32.40
CA ALA A 191 -5.27 -6.21 -33.28
C ALA A 191 -5.54 -7.56 -32.59
N ALA A 192 -4.56 -8.14 -31.91
CA ALA A 192 -4.74 -9.41 -31.20
C ALA A 192 -5.75 -9.28 -30.06
N THR A 193 -5.67 -8.20 -29.28
CA THR A 193 -6.59 -7.97 -28.16
C THR A 193 -8.02 -7.73 -28.63
N TYR A 194 -8.22 -6.99 -29.72
CA TYR A 194 -9.55 -6.70 -30.28
C TYR A 194 -10.17 -7.95 -30.93
N GLN A 195 -9.38 -8.71 -31.70
CA GLN A 195 -9.86 -9.95 -32.33
C GLN A 195 -10.30 -10.99 -31.30
N GLN A 196 -9.71 -11.03 -30.11
CA GLN A 196 -10.10 -11.96 -29.04
C GLN A 196 -11.52 -11.71 -28.50
N ILE A 197 -12.09 -10.52 -28.67
CA ILE A 197 -13.38 -10.15 -28.06
C ILE A 197 -14.47 -9.78 -29.07
N LYS A 198 -14.11 -9.44 -30.31
CA LYS A 198 -15.02 -8.80 -31.28
C LYS A 198 -16.30 -9.60 -31.51
N ASP A 199 -16.21 -10.93 -31.52
CA ASP A 199 -17.33 -11.83 -31.83
C ASP A 199 -18.36 -11.88 -30.69
N LYS A 200 -18.03 -11.34 -29.52
CA LYS A 200 -18.95 -11.21 -28.37
C LYS A 200 -19.61 -9.83 -28.30
N LEU A 201 -19.18 -8.87 -29.13
CA LEU A 201 -19.68 -7.50 -29.08
C LEU A 201 -20.86 -7.31 -30.04
N LYS A 202 -21.86 -6.54 -29.61
CA LYS A 202 -23.00 -6.15 -30.45
C LYS A 202 -22.55 -5.09 -31.48
N PRO A 203 -23.07 -5.09 -32.72
CA PRO A 203 -22.82 -4.02 -33.67
C PRO A 203 -23.09 -2.63 -33.07
N GLY A 204 -22.22 -1.67 -33.36
CA GLY A 204 -22.31 -0.31 -32.82
C GLY A 204 -21.73 -0.13 -31.41
N SER A 205 -21.14 -1.16 -30.81
CA SER A 205 -20.41 -1.03 -29.52
C SER A 205 -19.26 -0.05 -29.63
N LEU A 206 -19.04 0.72 -28.56
CA LEU A 206 -17.98 1.72 -28.47
C LEU A 206 -16.68 1.11 -27.92
N ILE A 207 -15.62 1.14 -28.72
CA ILE A 207 -14.28 0.68 -28.34
C ILE A 207 -13.44 1.88 -27.88
N THR A 208 -13.13 1.92 -26.59
CA THR A 208 -12.38 3.00 -25.96
C THR A 208 -10.95 2.57 -25.64
N PHE A 209 -9.95 3.28 -26.16
CA PHE A 209 -8.54 2.92 -26.00
C PHE A 209 -7.60 4.13 -26.03
N ASP A 210 -6.39 3.95 -25.51
CA ASP A 210 -5.43 5.04 -25.37
C ASP A 210 -4.72 5.44 -26.67
N LYS A 211 -4.13 6.63 -26.65
CA LYS A 211 -3.34 7.17 -27.78
C LYS A 211 -2.21 6.25 -28.27
N GLY A 212 -1.72 5.37 -27.40
CA GLY A 212 -0.66 4.40 -27.71
C GLY A 212 -1.08 3.39 -28.76
N ALA A 213 -2.38 3.10 -28.88
CA ALA A 213 -2.93 2.18 -29.88
C ALA A 213 -3.64 2.89 -31.05
N ASN A 214 -3.65 4.23 -31.07
CA ASN A 214 -4.27 5.02 -32.12
C ASN A 214 -3.49 4.96 -33.43
N SER A 215 -3.98 4.15 -34.37
CA SER A 215 -3.47 4.00 -35.72
C SER A 215 -4.61 3.95 -36.72
N LYS A 216 -4.35 4.33 -37.99
CA LYS A 216 -5.37 4.23 -39.05
C LYS A 216 -5.83 2.78 -39.22
N THR A 217 -4.89 1.83 -39.26
CA THR A 217 -5.19 0.39 -39.35
C THR A 217 -6.10 -0.10 -38.23
N ASN A 218 -5.85 0.31 -36.98
CA ASN A 218 -6.70 -0.10 -35.85
C ASN A 218 -8.09 0.52 -35.90
N ILE A 219 -8.20 1.78 -36.34
CA ILE A 219 -9.50 2.42 -36.55
C ILE A 219 -10.27 1.74 -37.68
N ASP A 220 -9.62 1.44 -38.80
CA ASP A 220 -10.24 0.79 -39.95
C ASP A 220 -10.72 -0.63 -39.58
N LEU A 221 -10.00 -1.37 -38.73
CA LEU A 221 -10.43 -2.66 -38.18
C LEU A 221 -11.75 -2.55 -37.39
N ILE A 222 -11.87 -1.55 -36.50
CA ILE A 222 -13.08 -1.34 -35.70
C ILE A 222 -14.26 -0.98 -36.60
N LEU A 223 -14.04 -0.08 -37.57
CA LEU A 223 -15.10 0.38 -38.47
C LEU A 223 -15.56 -0.71 -39.45
N ALA A 224 -14.64 -1.58 -39.91
CA ALA A 224 -14.97 -2.72 -40.76
C ALA A 224 -15.96 -3.69 -40.09
N ASP A 225 -15.85 -3.86 -38.78
CA ASP A 225 -16.77 -4.68 -37.97
C ASP A 225 -18.03 -3.90 -37.52
N LYS A 226 -18.28 -2.72 -38.09
CA LYS A 226 -19.43 -1.84 -37.77
C LYS A 226 -19.47 -1.41 -36.29
N MET A 227 -18.30 -1.32 -35.66
CA MET A 227 -18.14 -0.82 -34.29
C MET A 227 -17.80 0.68 -34.29
N LYS A 228 -17.95 1.32 -33.13
CA LYS A 228 -17.59 2.72 -32.91
C LYS A 228 -16.27 2.80 -32.13
N TYR A 229 -15.56 3.92 -32.19
CA TYR A 229 -14.35 4.13 -31.39
C TYR A 229 -14.33 5.45 -30.65
N LEU A 230 -13.59 5.47 -29.53
CA LEU A 230 -13.22 6.68 -28.78
C LEU A 230 -11.76 6.56 -28.33
N THR A 231 -10.89 7.45 -28.79
CA THR A 231 -9.46 7.37 -28.45
C THR A 231 -8.80 8.73 -28.31
N SER A 232 -7.81 8.85 -27.44
CA SER A 232 -6.97 10.06 -27.43
C SER A 232 -6.10 10.12 -28.68
N LYS A 233 -5.98 11.32 -29.23
CA LYS A 233 -5.18 11.61 -30.42
C LYS A 233 -3.86 12.26 -30.00
N LYS A 234 -2.76 11.76 -30.59
CA LYS A 234 -1.47 12.46 -30.53
C LYS A 234 -1.57 13.75 -31.36
N LEU A 235 -1.38 14.90 -30.71
CA LEU A 235 -1.44 16.20 -31.37
C LEU A 235 -0.39 16.32 -32.47
N ASN A 236 -0.79 16.89 -33.60
CA ASN A 236 0.06 17.05 -34.79
C ASN A 236 0.23 18.53 -35.18
N LYS A 237 0.92 18.80 -36.30
CA LYS A 237 1.19 20.17 -36.78
C LYS A 237 -0.09 20.96 -37.10
N SER A 238 -1.18 20.30 -37.50
CA SER A 238 -2.47 20.97 -37.74
C SER A 238 -3.14 21.37 -36.43
N ASP A 239 -2.99 20.57 -35.37
CA ASP A 239 -3.49 20.91 -34.04
C ASP A 239 -2.69 22.07 -33.43
N ASP A 240 -1.40 22.22 -33.74
CA ASP A 240 -0.60 23.39 -33.31
C ASP A 240 -1.18 24.71 -33.85
N LYS A 241 -1.78 24.70 -35.04
CA LYS A 241 -2.50 25.87 -35.58
C LYS A 241 -3.79 26.14 -34.79
N ARG A 242 -4.49 25.09 -34.33
CA ARG A 242 -5.69 25.21 -33.48
C ARG A 242 -5.32 25.77 -32.10
N ILE A 243 -4.23 25.30 -31.52
CA ILE A 243 -3.68 25.80 -30.25
C ILE A 243 -3.41 27.31 -30.34
N LYS A 244 -2.72 27.77 -31.38
CA LYS A 244 -2.41 29.21 -31.56
C LYS A 244 -3.65 30.09 -31.70
N LYS A 245 -4.76 29.54 -32.21
CA LYS A 245 -6.03 30.25 -32.39
C LYS A 245 -7.02 29.97 -31.25
N PHE A 246 -6.62 29.19 -30.25
CA PHE A 246 -7.52 28.79 -29.18
C PHE A 246 -7.84 29.98 -28.29
N ASP A 247 -9.12 30.24 -28.11
CA ASP A 247 -9.64 31.35 -27.31
C ASP A 247 -10.61 30.78 -26.28
N LYS A 248 -10.29 30.94 -25.00
CA LYS A 248 -11.09 30.42 -23.88
C LYS A 248 -12.49 31.01 -23.86
N SER A 249 -12.65 32.28 -24.27
CA SER A 249 -13.95 32.96 -24.28
C SER A 249 -14.93 32.37 -25.29
N LYS A 250 -14.41 31.67 -26.31
CA LYS A 250 -15.20 31.01 -27.37
C LYS A 250 -15.35 29.51 -27.18
N ALA A 251 -14.77 28.95 -26.11
CA ALA A 251 -14.79 27.53 -25.82
C ALA A 251 -15.86 27.19 -24.78
N GLU A 252 -16.48 26.02 -24.91
CA GLU A 252 -17.47 25.54 -23.95
C GLU A 252 -16.77 25.14 -22.64
N ILE A 253 -17.27 25.60 -21.50
CA ILE A 253 -16.75 25.22 -20.18
C ILE A 253 -17.33 23.85 -19.82
N ILE A 254 -16.46 22.85 -19.71
CA ILE A 254 -16.86 21.45 -19.42
C ILE A 254 -16.68 21.11 -17.94
N ASP A 255 -15.67 21.70 -17.29
CA ASP A 255 -15.33 21.46 -15.89
C ASP A 255 -14.70 22.75 -15.33
N ALA A 256 -15.53 23.60 -14.71
CA ALA A 256 -15.12 24.92 -14.23
C ALA A 256 -14.07 24.82 -13.11
N GLU A 257 -14.21 23.85 -12.21
CA GLU A 257 -13.26 23.62 -11.10
C GLU A 257 -11.86 23.30 -11.61
N LYS A 258 -11.74 22.50 -12.69
CA LYS A 258 -10.45 22.10 -13.26
C LYS A 258 -9.99 22.99 -14.42
N GLY A 259 -10.76 24.01 -14.75
CA GLY A 259 -10.53 24.91 -15.89
C GLY A 259 -10.46 24.13 -17.21
N VAL A 260 -11.43 23.24 -17.48
CA VAL A 260 -11.49 22.47 -18.72
C VAL A 260 -12.45 23.13 -19.71
N TYR A 261 -11.89 23.49 -20.86
CA TYR A 261 -12.59 24.13 -21.97
C TYR A 261 -12.54 23.22 -23.19
N GLY A 262 -13.62 23.14 -23.96
CA GLY A 262 -13.77 22.25 -25.10
C GLY A 262 -14.22 22.95 -26.38
N ILE A 263 -13.72 22.49 -27.52
CA ILE A 263 -14.21 22.85 -28.86
C ILE A 263 -14.36 21.56 -29.67
N LYS A 264 -15.52 21.42 -30.31
CA LYS A 264 -15.85 20.27 -31.16
C LYS A 264 -15.53 20.58 -32.62
N PHE A 265 -14.79 19.70 -33.28
CA PHE A 265 -14.48 19.80 -34.72
C PHE A 265 -14.99 18.57 -35.46
N VAL A 266 -16.07 18.74 -36.21
CA VAL A 266 -16.64 17.68 -37.05
C VAL A 266 -15.83 17.55 -38.35
N LYS A 267 -15.47 16.33 -38.72
CA LYS A 267 -14.84 16.00 -40.02
C LYS A 267 -15.65 14.92 -40.71
N PRO A 268 -15.43 14.67 -42.02
CA PRO A 268 -16.22 13.69 -42.77
C PRO A 268 -16.25 12.28 -42.18
N SER A 269 -15.15 11.82 -41.55
CA SER A 269 -15.01 10.44 -41.07
C SER A 269 -14.73 10.32 -39.56
N SER A 270 -14.76 11.43 -38.82
CA SER A 270 -14.47 11.45 -37.38
C SER A 270 -14.74 12.81 -36.77
N ILE A 271 -14.95 12.84 -35.46
CA ILE A 271 -15.07 14.07 -34.69
C ILE A 271 -13.87 14.21 -33.76
N ASP A 272 -13.21 15.37 -33.81
CA ASP A 272 -12.14 15.74 -32.89
C ASP A 272 -12.76 16.62 -31.78
N TYR A 273 -12.78 16.12 -30.56
CA TYR A 273 -13.07 16.88 -29.35
C TYR A 273 -11.76 17.43 -28.79
N PHE A 274 -11.56 18.74 -28.93
CA PHE A 274 -10.32 19.42 -28.60
C PHE A 274 -10.47 20.14 -27.26
N TYR A 275 -9.62 19.83 -26.30
CA TYR A 275 -9.72 20.36 -24.95
C TYR A 275 -8.46 21.12 -24.56
N PHE A 276 -8.67 22.11 -23.70
CA PHE A 276 -7.63 22.75 -22.91
C PHE A 276 -7.98 22.59 -21.43
N SER A 277 -7.00 22.19 -20.62
CA SER A 277 -7.15 22.06 -19.16
C SER A 277 -6.03 22.82 -18.46
N GLU A 278 -6.42 23.79 -17.62
CA GLU A 278 -5.48 24.59 -16.83
C GLU A 278 -4.73 23.76 -15.79
N SER A 279 -5.46 22.89 -15.08
CA SER A 279 -4.86 21.93 -14.14
C SER A 279 -3.84 21.03 -14.84
N LEU A 280 -4.19 20.47 -16.01
CA LEU A 280 -3.27 19.65 -16.80
C LEU A 280 -2.05 20.45 -17.29
N GLN A 281 -2.23 21.72 -17.68
CA GLN A 281 -1.13 22.59 -18.08
C GLN A 281 -0.14 22.78 -16.93
N LYS A 282 -0.64 23.14 -15.74
CA LYS A 282 0.17 23.32 -14.53
C LYS A 282 0.96 22.05 -14.18
N ASP A 283 0.31 20.89 -14.23
CA ASP A 283 0.95 19.61 -13.91
C ASP A 283 2.02 19.21 -14.95
N GLN A 284 1.74 19.40 -16.24
CA GLN A 284 2.69 19.11 -17.32
C GLN A 284 3.90 20.05 -17.26
N LEU A 285 3.71 21.35 -17.02
CA LEU A 285 4.79 22.31 -16.84
C LEU A 285 5.66 21.94 -15.64
N LYS A 286 5.06 21.66 -14.48
CA LYS A 286 5.79 21.19 -13.29
C LYS A 286 6.58 19.91 -13.53
N SER A 287 6.01 18.93 -14.23
CA SER A 287 6.68 17.66 -14.55
C SER A 287 7.89 17.88 -15.47
N ARG A 288 7.73 18.71 -16.50
CA ARG A 288 8.80 19.01 -17.45
C ARG A 288 9.91 19.87 -16.82
N ALA A 289 9.56 20.85 -15.99
CA ALA A 289 10.51 21.64 -15.23
C ALA A 289 11.38 20.74 -14.32
N ARG A 290 10.76 19.80 -13.59
CA ARG A 290 11.50 18.80 -12.79
C ARG A 290 12.47 17.96 -13.63
N LYS A 291 12.02 17.46 -14.79
CA LYS A 291 12.89 16.68 -15.71
C LYS A 291 14.04 17.51 -16.27
N ALA A 292 13.80 18.78 -16.58
CA ALA A 292 14.83 19.69 -17.07
C ALA A 292 15.88 19.99 -15.99
N LEU A 293 15.45 20.29 -14.75
CA LEU A 293 16.35 20.46 -13.61
C LEU A 293 17.18 19.21 -13.34
N GLN A 294 16.58 18.02 -13.47
CA GLN A 294 17.31 16.75 -13.34
C GLN A 294 18.39 16.60 -14.43
N LYS A 295 18.06 16.89 -15.69
CA LYS A 295 19.05 16.89 -16.79
C LYS A 295 20.16 17.92 -16.58
N LEU A 296 19.83 19.10 -16.07
CA LEU A 296 20.81 20.14 -15.74
C LEU A 296 21.75 19.66 -14.63
N LYS A 297 21.21 19.03 -13.58
CA LYS A 297 22.01 18.45 -12.50
C LYS A 297 22.94 17.35 -13.00
N GLU A 298 22.44 16.45 -13.86
CA GLU A 298 23.24 15.41 -14.51
C GLU A 298 24.37 16.01 -15.37
N ALA A 299 24.07 17.05 -16.16
CA ALA A 299 25.08 17.74 -16.97
C ALA A 299 26.14 18.44 -16.11
N LYS A 300 25.76 19.09 -15.00
CA LYS A 300 26.69 19.70 -14.03
C LYS A 300 27.57 18.66 -13.34
N GLU A 301 27.03 17.51 -12.96
CA GLU A 301 27.81 16.40 -12.39
C GLU A 301 28.86 15.88 -13.38
N ILE A 302 28.49 15.74 -14.66
CA ILE A 302 29.42 15.33 -15.72
C ILE A 302 30.51 16.40 -15.93
N GLN A 303 30.13 17.68 -16.04
CA GLN A 303 31.08 18.78 -16.23
C GLN A 303 32.07 18.87 -15.06
N LYS A 304 31.60 18.76 -13.82
CA LYS A 304 32.48 18.76 -12.63
C LYS A 304 33.46 17.58 -12.63
N SER A 305 33.06 16.41 -13.15
CA SER A 305 33.99 15.29 -13.32
C SER A 305 35.05 15.59 -14.38
N ILE A 306 34.66 16.22 -15.50
CA ILE A 306 35.58 16.63 -16.58
C ILE A 306 36.59 17.67 -16.06
N ASP A 307 36.11 18.74 -15.42
CA ASP A 307 36.95 19.85 -14.91
C ASP A 307 37.98 19.36 -13.89
N ASN A 308 37.56 18.47 -12.98
CA ASN A 308 38.43 17.92 -11.94
C ASN A 308 39.30 16.75 -12.43
N LYS A 309 39.29 16.42 -13.73
CA LYS A 309 39.99 15.26 -14.32
C LYS A 309 39.69 13.94 -13.57
N LYS A 310 38.47 13.83 -13.02
CA LYS A 310 38.01 12.63 -12.28
C LYS A 310 37.26 11.70 -13.23
N GLN A 311 37.37 10.40 -12.98
CA GLN A 311 36.55 9.42 -13.68
C GLN A 311 35.05 9.71 -13.44
N LEU A 312 34.22 9.54 -14.47
CA LEU A 312 32.78 9.88 -14.47
C LEU A 312 31.98 9.21 -13.33
N PRO A 313 30.78 9.66 -12.98
CA PRO A 313 29.93 8.90 -12.06
C PRO A 313 29.69 7.46 -12.55
N LYS A 314 29.70 6.46 -11.64
CA LYS A 314 29.54 5.03 -11.98
C LYS A 314 28.30 4.74 -12.86
N LYS A 315 27.23 5.54 -12.71
CA LYS A 315 25.99 5.44 -13.49
C LYS A 315 26.17 5.67 -15.01
N PHE A 316 27.26 6.30 -15.43
CA PHE A 316 27.56 6.60 -16.84
C PHE A 316 28.74 5.79 -17.39
N ARG A 317 29.34 4.90 -16.60
CA ARG A 317 30.45 4.04 -17.04
C ARG A 317 29.91 2.67 -17.46
N ILE A 318 30.44 2.13 -18.55
CA ILE A 318 30.33 0.70 -18.88
C ILE A 318 31.29 -0.04 -17.95
N ASN A 319 30.76 -0.94 -17.11
CA ASN A 319 31.55 -1.75 -16.19
C ASN A 319 31.70 -3.17 -16.76
N ASN A 320 32.60 -3.35 -17.72
CA ASN A 320 32.91 -4.65 -18.31
C ASN A 320 34.42 -4.80 -18.46
N VAL A 321 34.99 -5.79 -17.76
CA VAL A 321 36.44 -6.03 -17.68
C VAL A 321 37.06 -6.43 -19.02
N LEU A 322 36.24 -6.89 -19.97
CA LEU A 322 36.66 -7.30 -21.32
C LEU A 322 36.47 -6.20 -22.37
N ILE A 323 35.94 -5.04 -22.00
CA ILE A 323 35.69 -3.93 -22.93
C ILE A 323 36.50 -2.73 -22.47
N ASP A 324 37.48 -2.34 -23.28
CA ASP A 324 38.14 -1.05 -23.12
C ASP A 324 37.30 0.03 -23.83
N VAL A 325 36.90 1.07 -23.09
CA VAL A 325 36.03 2.14 -23.60
C VAL A 325 36.66 3.48 -23.29
N SER A 326 37.08 4.18 -24.34
CA SER A 326 37.42 5.59 -24.27
C SER A 326 36.16 6.44 -24.49
N TYR A 327 35.92 7.39 -23.59
CA TYR A 327 34.80 8.30 -23.72
C TYR A 327 35.30 9.71 -24.03
N SER A 328 34.79 10.35 -25.08
CA SER A 328 34.92 11.78 -25.29
C SER A 328 33.57 12.47 -25.05
N TYR A 329 33.56 13.46 -24.18
CA TYR A 329 32.36 14.24 -23.87
C TYR A 329 32.69 15.72 -23.89
N GLN A 330 31.82 16.52 -24.52
CA GLN A 330 31.82 17.98 -24.46
C GLN A 330 30.45 18.39 -23.93
N THR A 331 30.42 19.13 -22.81
CA THR A 331 29.16 19.73 -22.36
C THR A 331 29.03 21.13 -22.94
N LYS A 332 27.80 21.55 -23.20
CA LYS A 332 27.51 22.92 -23.64
C LYS A 332 27.58 23.95 -22.51
N LEU A 333 27.81 23.52 -21.26
CA LEU A 333 27.85 24.39 -20.08
C LEU A 333 29.15 25.21 -19.98
N ILE A 334 30.16 24.87 -20.78
CA ILE A 334 31.41 25.65 -20.89
C ILE A 334 31.16 26.93 -21.71
N GLU A 335 30.21 26.87 -22.66
CA GLU A 335 29.91 27.95 -23.62
C GLU A 335 28.59 28.67 -23.31
N LEU A 336 27.84 28.22 -22.30
CA LEU A 336 26.53 28.77 -21.92
C LEU A 336 26.57 29.22 -20.46
N SER A 337 26.16 30.47 -20.21
CA SER A 337 25.82 30.91 -18.85
C SER A 337 24.66 30.09 -18.27
N GLU A 338 24.51 30.10 -16.93
CA GLU A 338 23.38 29.40 -16.28
C GLU A 338 22.02 29.89 -16.78
N GLU A 339 21.90 31.18 -17.09
CA GLU A 339 20.69 31.79 -17.65
C GLU A 339 20.41 31.33 -19.09
N GLU A 340 21.42 31.18 -19.92
CA GLU A 340 21.26 30.68 -21.29
C GLU A 340 20.94 29.19 -21.31
N ALA A 341 21.53 28.41 -20.40
CA ALA A 341 21.17 27.01 -20.19
C ALA A 341 19.71 26.88 -19.73
N LEU A 342 19.25 27.76 -18.83
CA LEU A 342 17.85 27.84 -18.40
C LEU A 342 16.91 28.22 -19.55
N LYS A 343 17.23 29.24 -20.36
CA LYS A 343 16.43 29.62 -21.54
C LYS A 343 16.35 28.51 -22.59
N LEU A 344 17.44 27.79 -22.80
CA LEU A 344 17.47 26.64 -23.71
C LEU A 344 16.63 25.48 -23.18
N LEU A 345 16.65 25.26 -21.86
CA LEU A 345 15.77 24.31 -21.19
C LEU A 345 14.31 24.77 -21.26
N GLU A 346 13.98 26.05 -21.06
CA GLU A 346 12.62 26.61 -21.16
C GLU A 346 12.01 26.38 -22.56
N LYS A 347 12.79 26.60 -23.63
CA LYS A 347 12.38 26.30 -25.02
C LYS A 347 12.11 24.82 -25.26
N ILE A 348 12.78 23.92 -24.53
CA ILE A 348 12.55 22.46 -24.58
C ILE A 348 11.36 22.06 -23.68
N ILE A 349 11.17 22.77 -22.56
CA ILE A 349 10.12 22.53 -21.58
C ILE A 349 8.75 22.88 -22.17
N ILE A 350 8.61 24.04 -22.83
CA ILE A 350 7.31 24.56 -23.28
C ILE A 350 7.21 24.42 -24.79
N ASN A 351 6.46 23.44 -25.27
CA ASN A 351 6.18 23.31 -26.70
C ASN A 351 4.83 23.93 -27.10
N GLY A 352 4.15 24.58 -26.15
CA GLY A 352 2.86 25.23 -26.33
C GLY A 352 1.67 24.27 -26.34
N ARG A 353 1.92 22.95 -26.25
CA ARG A 353 0.87 21.93 -26.21
C ARG A 353 0.44 21.60 -24.78
N GLU A 354 1.09 22.20 -23.78
CA GLU A 354 0.80 21.93 -22.38
C GLU A 354 -0.65 22.29 -22.04
N GLY A 355 -1.36 21.36 -21.42
CA GLY A 355 -2.79 21.48 -21.12
C GLY A 355 -3.73 21.11 -22.26
N PHE A 356 -3.23 21.00 -23.50
CA PHE A 356 -4.03 20.60 -24.64
C PHE A 356 -4.07 19.08 -24.82
N PHE A 357 -5.25 18.55 -25.10
CA PHE A 357 -5.44 17.17 -25.51
C PHE A 357 -6.63 17.06 -26.45
N CYS A 358 -6.66 16.01 -27.26
CA CYS A 358 -7.74 15.77 -28.20
C CYS A 358 -8.23 14.34 -28.07
N ILE A 359 -9.55 14.17 -28.03
CA ILE A 359 -10.23 12.88 -28.11
C ILE A 359 -10.85 12.80 -29.50
N LYS A 360 -10.70 11.66 -30.16
CA LYS A 360 -11.22 11.39 -31.49
C LYS A 360 -12.28 10.30 -31.39
N SER A 361 -13.42 10.49 -32.03
CA SER A 361 -14.50 9.49 -32.08
C SER A 361 -15.06 9.32 -33.49
N SER A 362 -15.63 8.14 -33.76
CA SER A 362 -16.56 7.94 -34.88
C SER A 362 -18.00 8.35 -34.54
N GLU A 363 -18.31 8.52 -33.25
CA GLU A 363 -19.64 8.85 -32.77
C GLU A 363 -19.80 10.34 -32.48
N ASP A 364 -21.00 10.85 -32.77
CA ASP A 364 -21.39 12.22 -32.50
C ASP A 364 -21.87 12.40 -31.06
N LEU A 365 -20.91 12.69 -30.18
CA LEU A 365 -21.09 12.93 -28.76
C LEU A 365 -21.07 14.43 -28.47
N THR A 366 -21.56 14.82 -27.30
CA THR A 366 -21.25 16.13 -26.71
C THR A 366 -19.81 16.16 -26.17
N LEU A 367 -19.25 17.35 -25.97
CA LEU A 367 -17.92 17.50 -25.33
C LEU A 367 -17.92 16.86 -23.94
N ALA A 368 -18.96 17.09 -23.13
CA ALA A 368 -19.09 16.48 -21.82
C ALA A 368 -19.13 14.93 -21.90
N GLN A 369 -19.94 14.35 -22.79
CA GLN A 369 -20.05 12.90 -22.95
C GLN A 369 -18.74 12.27 -23.43
N ALA A 370 -18.07 12.87 -24.43
CA ALA A 370 -16.79 12.36 -24.94
C ALA A 370 -15.71 12.35 -23.85
N LEU A 371 -15.62 13.43 -23.07
CA LEU A 371 -14.67 13.52 -21.96
C LEU A 371 -15.01 12.55 -20.82
N GLN A 372 -16.27 12.46 -20.43
CA GLN A 372 -16.71 11.57 -19.36
C GLN A 372 -16.50 10.10 -19.72
N THR A 373 -16.87 9.70 -20.94
CA THR A 373 -16.71 8.32 -21.45
C THR A 373 -15.23 7.96 -21.51
N TYR A 374 -14.37 8.85 -22.01
CA TYR A 374 -12.93 8.61 -22.02
C TYR A 374 -12.33 8.51 -20.61
N ARG A 375 -12.77 9.35 -19.66
CA ARG A 375 -12.35 9.30 -18.25
C ARG A 375 -12.81 8.02 -17.55
N LYS A 376 -13.98 7.47 -17.90
CA LYS A 376 -14.49 6.21 -17.34
C LYS A 376 -13.57 5.01 -17.65
N LYS A 377 -12.72 5.09 -18.69
CA LYS A 377 -11.68 4.08 -18.98
C LYS A 377 -10.74 3.81 -17.80
N ASP A 378 -10.63 4.72 -16.83
CA ASP A 378 -9.84 4.54 -15.59
C ASP A 378 -10.18 3.25 -14.81
N SER A 379 -11.34 2.63 -15.03
CA SER A 379 -11.65 1.29 -14.50
C SER A 379 -10.63 0.23 -14.93
N ILE A 380 -10.12 0.27 -16.16
CA ILE A 380 -9.13 -0.71 -16.63
C ILE A 380 -7.77 -0.54 -15.93
N GLU A 381 -7.40 0.70 -15.60
CA GLU A 381 -6.20 1.00 -14.82
C GLU A 381 -6.34 0.48 -13.39
N LYS A 382 -7.55 0.55 -12.81
CA LYS A 382 -7.85 -0.10 -11.53
C LYS A 382 -7.77 -1.62 -11.62
N ILE A 383 -8.21 -2.22 -12.74
CA ILE A 383 -8.03 -3.65 -12.99
C ILE A 383 -6.53 -4.00 -13.05
N PHE A 384 -5.71 -3.23 -13.77
CA PHE A 384 -4.27 -3.47 -13.80
C PHE A 384 -3.61 -3.29 -12.44
N ASN A 385 -3.98 -2.27 -11.68
CA ASN A 385 -3.50 -2.07 -10.32
C ASN A 385 -3.87 -3.27 -9.42
N SER A 386 -5.12 -3.72 -9.50
CA SER A 386 -5.61 -4.90 -8.77
C SER A 386 -4.85 -6.16 -9.16
N LEU A 387 -4.69 -6.43 -10.45
CA LEU A 387 -3.91 -7.55 -10.97
C LEU A 387 -2.46 -7.52 -10.47
N LYS A 388 -1.82 -6.34 -10.48
CA LYS A 388 -0.41 -6.19 -10.10
C LYS A 388 -0.17 -6.26 -8.60
N ASN A 389 -1.05 -5.67 -7.79
CA ASN A 389 -0.77 -5.37 -6.38
C ASN A 389 -1.67 -6.13 -5.39
N GLU A 390 -2.85 -6.60 -5.80
CA GLU A 390 -3.80 -7.28 -4.91
C GLU A 390 -3.94 -8.77 -5.22
N ILE A 391 -4.06 -9.09 -6.51
CA ILE A 391 -4.01 -10.46 -7.05
C ILE A 391 -2.57 -10.88 -7.31
N GLU A 392 -1.65 -9.92 -7.43
CA GLU A 392 -0.21 -10.15 -7.61
C GLU A 392 0.08 -11.20 -8.71
N ILE A 393 -0.30 -10.89 -9.94
CA ILE A 393 0.11 -11.66 -11.13
C ILE A 393 1.62 -11.57 -11.39
N LYS A 394 2.29 -10.64 -10.70
CA LYS A 394 3.75 -10.51 -10.63
C LYS A 394 4.22 -10.72 -9.17
N PRO A 395 5.39 -11.32 -8.94
CA PRO A 395 6.35 -11.78 -9.95
C PRO A 395 5.91 -13.07 -10.64
N VAL A 396 6.17 -13.17 -11.95
CA VAL A 396 5.90 -14.38 -12.75
C VAL A 396 7.00 -15.40 -12.48
N ARG A 397 6.72 -16.41 -11.65
CA ARG A 397 7.69 -17.42 -11.17
C ARG A 397 7.53 -18.77 -11.89
N VAL A 398 7.50 -18.74 -13.23
CA VAL A 398 7.34 -19.91 -14.09
C VAL A 398 8.29 -19.83 -15.29
N TRP A 399 8.60 -20.97 -15.91
CA TRP A 399 9.73 -21.10 -16.84
C TRP A 399 9.32 -21.16 -18.32
N SER A 400 8.28 -21.93 -18.65
CA SER A 400 7.80 -22.11 -20.03
C SER A 400 6.81 -21.02 -20.44
N ASP A 401 6.74 -20.71 -21.75
CA ASP A 401 5.79 -19.73 -22.28
C ASP A 401 4.34 -20.14 -21.95
N ASP A 402 3.99 -21.42 -22.08
CA ASP A 402 2.68 -21.94 -21.72
C ASP A 402 2.39 -21.78 -20.22
N SER A 403 3.35 -22.07 -19.33
CA SER A 403 3.15 -21.82 -17.90
C SER A 403 2.91 -20.34 -17.58
N ILE A 404 3.57 -19.43 -18.31
CA ILE A 404 3.36 -17.98 -18.17
C ILE A 404 1.93 -17.61 -18.54
N TYR A 405 1.44 -18.07 -19.70
CA TYR A 405 0.05 -17.86 -20.09
C TYR A 405 -0.91 -18.43 -19.04
N GLY A 406 -0.71 -19.67 -18.60
CA GLY A 406 -1.54 -20.32 -17.59
C GLY A 406 -1.59 -19.55 -16.28
N ALA A 407 -0.44 -19.12 -15.76
CA ALA A 407 -0.37 -18.32 -14.53
C ALA A 407 -1.09 -16.97 -14.66
N LEU A 408 -0.99 -16.31 -15.81
CA LEU A 408 -1.68 -15.05 -16.09
C LEU A 408 -3.19 -15.24 -16.27
N ILE A 409 -3.63 -16.35 -16.87
CA ILE A 409 -5.06 -16.71 -16.99
C ILE A 409 -5.67 -17.00 -15.61
N ILE A 410 -4.96 -17.69 -14.72
CA ILE A 410 -5.40 -17.84 -13.32
C ILE A 410 -5.54 -16.48 -12.64
N GLY A 411 -4.60 -15.56 -12.85
CA GLY A 411 -4.69 -14.19 -12.35
C GLY A 411 -5.89 -13.42 -12.93
N PHE A 412 -6.15 -13.58 -14.22
CA PHE A 412 -7.31 -13.02 -14.91
C PHE A 412 -8.63 -13.57 -14.36
N LEU A 413 -8.74 -14.88 -14.16
CA LEU A 413 -9.92 -15.51 -13.56
C LEU A 413 -10.18 -15.01 -12.13
N ALA A 414 -9.13 -14.89 -11.31
CA ALA A 414 -9.25 -14.29 -9.98
C ALA A 414 -9.79 -12.85 -10.06
N GLN A 415 -9.36 -12.07 -11.05
CA GLN A 415 -9.85 -10.71 -11.26
C GLN A 415 -11.28 -10.68 -11.79
N LEU A 416 -11.63 -11.59 -12.71
CA LEU A 416 -12.99 -11.77 -13.20
C LEU A 416 -13.94 -12.07 -12.04
N PHE A 417 -13.56 -12.97 -11.13
CA PHE A 417 -14.38 -13.35 -9.99
C PHE A 417 -14.63 -12.17 -9.05
N ILE A 418 -13.59 -11.40 -8.74
CA ILE A 418 -13.74 -10.16 -7.95
C ILE A 418 -14.64 -9.15 -8.67
N SER A 419 -14.53 -9.03 -10.00
CA SER A 419 -15.35 -8.09 -10.77
C SER A 419 -16.81 -8.52 -10.82
N LEU A 420 -17.08 -9.83 -10.90
CA LEU A 420 -18.43 -10.40 -10.80
C LEU A 420 -19.04 -10.20 -9.41
N ILE A 421 -18.27 -10.38 -8.34
CA ILE A 421 -18.73 -10.08 -6.97
C ILE A 421 -19.20 -8.62 -6.87
N ARG A 422 -18.45 -7.67 -7.45
CA ARG A 422 -18.85 -6.25 -7.47
C ARG A 422 -20.07 -5.98 -8.34
N TYR A 423 -20.21 -6.72 -9.42
CA TYR A 423 -21.33 -6.57 -10.36
C TYR A 423 -22.63 -7.09 -9.74
N GLU A 424 -22.58 -8.24 -9.07
CA GLU A 424 -23.73 -8.89 -8.45
C GLU A 424 -24.16 -8.23 -7.15
N ILE A 425 -23.19 -7.81 -6.33
CA ILE A 425 -23.44 -7.20 -5.03
C ILE A 425 -23.26 -5.70 -5.19
N LYS A 426 -24.37 -4.99 -5.41
CA LYS A 426 -24.38 -3.54 -5.71
C LYS A 426 -23.66 -2.72 -4.65
N GLU A 427 -23.73 -3.13 -3.38
CA GLU A 427 -23.06 -2.52 -2.23
C GLU A 427 -21.52 -2.60 -2.35
N LEU A 428 -21.01 -3.59 -3.08
CA LEU A 428 -19.58 -3.80 -3.29
C LEU A 428 -19.05 -3.15 -4.57
N LYS A 429 -19.90 -2.49 -5.37
CA LYS A 429 -19.53 -1.88 -6.66
C LYS A 429 -18.26 -1.01 -6.59
N ASN A 430 -18.10 -0.24 -5.51
CA ASN A 430 -16.97 0.66 -5.29
C ASN A 430 -15.92 0.13 -4.30
N THR A 431 -16.06 -1.12 -3.85
CA THR A 431 -15.20 -1.72 -2.84
C THR A 431 -13.90 -2.23 -3.45
N SER A 432 -12.76 -1.91 -2.82
CA SER A 432 -11.44 -2.31 -3.32
C SER A 432 -11.24 -3.83 -3.27
N THR A 433 -10.38 -4.35 -4.15
CA THR A 433 -10.13 -5.80 -4.26
C THR A 433 -9.56 -6.33 -2.95
N LYS A 434 -8.64 -5.57 -2.34
CA LYS A 434 -8.07 -5.83 -1.03
C LYS A 434 -9.12 -6.10 0.04
N PHE A 435 -10.15 -5.25 0.10
CA PHE A 435 -11.20 -5.38 1.12
C PHE A 435 -12.05 -6.63 0.90
N ILE A 436 -12.47 -6.88 -0.35
CA ILE A 436 -13.22 -8.11 -0.70
C ILE A 436 -12.40 -9.35 -0.33
N LYS A 437 -11.11 -9.40 -0.72
CA LYS A 437 -10.19 -10.49 -0.39
C LYS A 437 -10.08 -10.71 1.12
N ASN A 438 -9.81 -9.65 1.88
CA ASN A 438 -9.68 -9.72 3.34
C ASN A 438 -10.98 -10.17 4.02
N SER A 439 -12.14 -9.69 3.55
CA SER A 439 -13.44 -10.12 4.07
C SER A 439 -13.68 -11.62 3.83
N LEU A 440 -13.37 -12.12 2.64
CA LEU A 440 -13.46 -13.55 2.33
C LEU A 440 -12.50 -14.39 3.19
N MET A 441 -11.32 -13.85 3.52
CA MET A 441 -10.35 -14.53 4.38
C MET A 441 -10.76 -14.62 5.86
N ASN A 442 -11.71 -13.78 6.31
CA ASN A 442 -12.17 -13.77 7.70
C ASN A 442 -13.12 -14.92 8.03
N LEU A 443 -13.78 -15.50 7.03
CA LEU A 443 -14.57 -16.72 7.23
C LEU A 443 -13.62 -17.93 7.28
N ARG A 444 -13.55 -18.60 8.44
CA ARG A 444 -12.61 -19.70 8.68
C ARG A 444 -13.30 -21.02 9.03
N LEU A 445 -12.75 -22.12 8.54
CA LEU A 445 -13.14 -23.47 8.95
C LEU A 445 -12.15 -23.94 10.02
N ARG A 446 -12.67 -24.50 11.13
CA ARG A 446 -11.85 -25.18 12.15
C ARG A 446 -12.08 -26.68 12.03
N HIS A 447 -11.01 -27.43 11.80
CA HIS A 447 -11.00 -28.89 11.97
C HIS A 447 -10.68 -29.20 13.43
N LYS A 448 -11.52 -30.01 14.09
CA LYS A 448 -11.22 -30.56 15.42
C LYS A 448 -10.66 -31.97 15.26
N ALA A 449 -9.41 -32.19 15.66
CA ALA A 449 -8.89 -33.55 15.82
C ALA A 449 -9.61 -34.20 17.01
N THR A 450 -10.27 -35.33 16.79
CA THR A 450 -10.87 -36.15 17.86
C THR A 450 -10.39 -37.60 17.72
N PRO A 451 -10.12 -38.32 18.82
CA PRO A 451 -9.56 -39.69 18.78
C PRO A 451 -10.51 -40.77 18.23
N ILE A 452 -11.73 -40.40 17.81
CA ILE A 452 -12.78 -41.31 17.36
C ILE A 452 -13.22 -40.81 15.97
N SER A 453 -13.36 -41.73 15.02
CA SER A 453 -13.43 -41.57 13.55
C SER A 453 -14.56 -40.71 12.95
N ARG A 454 -14.92 -39.57 13.54
CA ARG A 454 -15.82 -38.58 12.94
C ARG A 454 -15.28 -37.16 13.13
N SER A 455 -14.62 -36.64 12.10
CA SER A 455 -14.25 -35.23 12.02
C SER A 455 -15.51 -34.35 11.98
N THR A 456 -15.67 -33.46 12.96
CA THR A 456 -16.78 -32.50 12.97
C THR A 456 -16.30 -31.18 12.36
N LYS A 457 -16.81 -30.83 11.17
CA LYS A 457 -16.56 -29.53 10.53
C LYS A 457 -17.31 -28.44 11.30
N ILE A 458 -16.60 -27.51 11.92
CA ILE A 458 -17.21 -26.35 12.60
C ILE A 458 -16.86 -25.10 11.79
N TYR A 459 -17.88 -24.49 11.18
CA TYR A 459 -17.77 -23.16 10.59
C TYR A 459 -17.70 -22.13 11.72
N ILE A 460 -16.55 -21.46 11.83
CA ILE A 460 -16.39 -20.38 12.80
C ILE A 460 -16.41 -19.10 11.99
N TRP A 461 -17.51 -18.35 12.11
CA TRP A 461 -17.43 -16.93 11.87
C TRP A 461 -16.45 -16.39 12.89
N GLY A 462 -15.24 -16.00 12.45
CA GLY A 462 -14.41 -15.17 13.30
C GLY A 462 -15.26 -13.96 13.63
N ILE A 463 -15.60 -13.75 14.90
CA ILE A 463 -16.26 -12.53 15.35
C ILE A 463 -15.27 -11.40 15.10
N ALA A 464 -15.24 -10.89 13.87
CA ALA A 464 -15.16 -9.46 13.69
C ALA A 464 -16.46 -8.93 14.31
N MET A 465 -16.35 -8.05 15.29
CA MET A 465 -17.50 -7.37 15.87
C MET A 465 -18.45 -6.99 14.74
N SER A 466 -19.72 -7.35 14.89
CA SER A 466 -20.79 -6.70 14.12
C SER A 466 -20.75 -5.22 14.51
N VAL A 467 -20.05 -4.42 13.70
CA VAL A 467 -20.28 -2.99 13.68
C VAL A 467 -21.60 -2.85 12.93
N ASN A 468 -22.67 -2.55 13.65
CA ASN A 468 -23.92 -2.10 13.06
C ASN A 468 -23.62 -1.02 12.01
N GLN A 469 -24.41 -0.97 10.94
CA GLN A 469 -24.19 -0.07 9.80
C GLN A 469 -24.09 1.43 10.18
N ASP A 470 -24.55 1.83 11.37
CA ASP A 470 -24.37 3.19 11.90
C ASP A 470 -22.93 3.48 12.38
N GLY A 471 -22.23 2.49 12.96
CA GLY A 471 -20.86 2.66 13.50
C GLY A 471 -19.74 2.56 12.46
N VAL A 472 -20.05 2.13 11.23
CA VAL A 472 -19.06 2.08 10.13
C VAL A 472 -18.72 3.49 9.64
N SER A 473 -19.65 4.43 9.74
CA SER A 473 -19.41 5.84 9.41
C SER A 473 -18.46 6.50 10.42
N GLU A 474 -18.60 6.16 11.70
CA GLU A 474 -17.83 6.71 12.80
C GLU A 474 -16.41 6.14 12.84
N LEU A 475 -16.23 4.83 12.60
CA LEU A 475 -14.91 4.22 12.46
C LEU A 475 -14.21 4.60 11.15
N LYS A 476 -14.93 4.76 10.02
CA LYS A 476 -14.34 5.32 8.80
C LYS A 476 -13.86 6.76 9.01
N SER A 477 -14.54 7.58 9.82
CA SER A 477 -14.10 8.95 10.13
C SER A 477 -12.76 9.01 10.87
N VAL A 478 -12.46 8.02 11.72
CA VAL A 478 -11.19 7.92 12.46
C VAL A 478 -10.05 7.49 11.52
N TRP A 479 -10.33 6.63 10.55
CA TRP A 479 -9.36 6.18 9.55
C TRP A 479 -9.15 7.19 8.41
N ILE A 480 -9.98 8.24 8.35
CA ILE A 480 -9.85 9.40 7.45
C ILE A 480 -8.99 10.51 8.07
N LYS A 481 -8.80 10.56 9.40
CA LYS A 481 -8.05 11.61 10.10
C LYS A 481 -6.58 11.23 10.30
N THR A 482 -5.86 10.98 9.22
CA THR A 482 -4.41 10.81 9.25
C THR A 482 -3.73 12.12 8.83
N ALA A 483 -2.52 12.40 9.34
CA ALA A 483 -1.74 13.58 8.92
C ALA A 483 -1.53 13.61 7.40
N GLN A 484 -1.44 12.43 6.77
CA GLN A 484 -1.38 12.26 5.32
C GLN A 484 -2.67 12.74 4.64
N GLN A 485 -3.85 12.43 5.19
CA GLN A 485 -5.14 12.82 4.61
C GLN A 485 -5.49 14.30 4.91
N GLN A 486 -5.02 14.84 6.03
CA GLN A 486 -5.13 16.27 6.35
C GLN A 486 -4.20 17.10 5.46
N LEU A 487 -2.93 16.71 5.30
CA LEU A 487 -2.00 17.32 4.36
C LEU A 487 -2.53 17.18 2.92
N PHE A 488 -3.15 16.06 2.58
CA PHE A 488 -3.83 15.88 1.30
C PHE A 488 -4.96 16.91 1.09
N HIS A 489 -5.78 17.13 2.11
CA HIS A 489 -6.92 18.04 2.07
C HIS A 489 -6.50 19.51 2.07
N GLU A 490 -5.48 19.88 2.83
CA GLU A 490 -4.93 21.23 2.90
C GLU A 490 -4.24 21.60 1.58
N LEU A 491 -3.45 20.67 1.02
CA LEU A 491 -2.92 20.79 -0.34
C LEU A 491 -4.05 20.91 -1.38
N GLU A 492 -5.17 20.22 -1.18
CA GLU A 492 -6.32 20.24 -2.10
C GLU A 492 -7.12 21.54 -2.01
N VAL A 493 -7.42 22.02 -0.80
CA VAL A 493 -8.39 23.09 -0.54
C VAL A 493 -7.70 24.45 -0.39
N GLU A 494 -6.64 24.57 0.40
CA GLU A 494 -5.97 25.85 0.62
C GLU A 494 -4.99 26.20 -0.50
N TYR A 495 -4.26 25.19 -0.99
CA TYR A 495 -3.29 25.37 -2.07
C TYR A 495 -3.85 25.00 -3.45
N GLY A 496 -5.11 24.56 -3.50
CA GLY A 496 -5.86 24.30 -4.73
C GLY A 496 -5.25 23.21 -5.61
N PHE A 497 -4.48 22.28 -5.04
CA PHE A 497 -3.83 21.24 -5.83
C PHE A 497 -4.81 20.14 -6.23
N PRO A 498 -4.73 19.64 -7.47
CA PRO A 498 -5.55 18.52 -7.90
C PRO A 498 -5.30 17.29 -7.03
N ARG A 499 -6.36 16.56 -6.66
CA ARG A 499 -6.29 15.35 -5.81
C ARG A 499 -5.17 14.39 -6.13
N ALA A 500 -4.86 14.15 -7.41
CA ALA A 500 -3.77 13.26 -7.80
C ALA A 500 -2.40 13.80 -7.34
N THR A 501 -2.20 15.11 -7.47
CA THR A 501 -1.00 15.83 -7.06
C THR A 501 -0.87 15.87 -5.54
N CYS A 502 -1.97 16.07 -4.80
CA CYS A 502 -1.99 15.95 -3.34
C CYS A 502 -1.56 14.54 -2.91
N ARG A 503 -2.10 13.49 -3.55
CA ARG A 503 -1.77 12.09 -3.22
C ARG A 503 -0.29 11.81 -3.44
N SER A 504 0.27 12.26 -4.56
CA SER A 504 1.70 12.09 -4.86
C SER A 504 2.62 12.94 -3.98
N LEU A 505 2.24 14.17 -3.63
CA LEU A 505 3.04 15.03 -2.75
C LEU A 505 3.06 14.49 -1.32
N VAL A 506 1.90 14.10 -0.79
CA VAL A 506 1.80 13.46 0.53
C VAL A 506 2.65 12.20 0.59
N GLN A 507 2.59 11.36 -0.45
CA GLN A 507 3.39 10.14 -0.50
C GLN A 507 4.90 10.42 -0.66
N LEU A 508 5.28 11.40 -1.49
CA LEU A 508 6.68 11.80 -1.64
C LEU A 508 7.24 12.40 -0.35
N MET A 509 6.45 13.23 0.36
CA MET A 509 6.84 13.80 1.65
C MET A 509 6.94 12.71 2.72
N HIS A 510 6.05 11.71 2.68
CA HIS A 510 6.14 10.53 3.54
C HIS A 510 7.41 9.72 3.28
N GLU A 511 7.70 9.40 2.01
CA GLU A 511 8.91 8.69 1.61
C GLU A 511 10.18 9.49 1.92
N PHE A 512 10.14 10.82 1.79
CA PHE A 512 11.24 11.72 2.17
C PHE A 512 11.45 11.75 3.69
N ILE A 513 10.38 11.74 4.47
CA ILE A 513 10.46 11.69 5.94
C ILE A 513 10.99 10.32 6.39
N ASP A 514 10.49 9.24 5.80
CA ASP A 514 10.96 7.87 6.06
C ASP A 514 12.44 7.68 5.70
N GLN A 515 12.87 8.25 4.58
CA GLN A 515 14.25 8.16 4.10
C GLN A 515 15.24 9.03 4.89
N ASN A 516 14.81 10.17 5.45
CA ASN A 516 15.71 11.11 6.12
C ASN A 516 15.62 11.08 7.66
N TYR A 517 14.53 10.55 8.25
CA TYR A 517 14.31 10.53 9.70
C TYR A 517 14.05 9.13 10.30
N GLY A 518 14.20 8.05 9.51
CA GLY A 518 14.31 6.63 9.89
C GLY A 518 13.71 6.12 11.20
N ASN A 519 12.79 5.13 11.11
CA ASN A 519 12.37 4.19 12.17
C ASN A 519 12.47 4.68 13.61
N LEU A 520 11.42 5.38 14.06
CA LEU A 520 11.29 5.70 15.48
C LEU A 520 9.83 5.68 15.94
N ARG A 521 8.92 5.03 15.20
CA ARG A 521 7.54 4.88 15.63
C ARG A 521 7.02 3.49 15.30
N ASP A 522 6.60 2.76 16.33
CA ASP A 522 5.94 1.45 16.17
C ASP A 522 4.53 1.61 15.58
N ASP A 523 3.99 0.54 14.98
CA ASP A 523 2.68 0.51 14.30
C ASP A 523 1.51 0.99 15.19
N SER A 524 1.66 0.92 16.53
CA SER A 524 0.65 1.32 17.51
C SER A 524 0.90 2.68 18.17
N GLN A 525 1.91 3.41 17.72
CA GLN A 525 2.20 4.77 18.16
C GLN A 525 1.58 5.79 17.20
N VAL A 526 1.42 7.04 17.64
CA VAL A 526 0.99 8.21 16.84
C VAL A 526 1.97 9.36 17.04
N ILE A 527 2.12 10.26 16.06
CA ILE A 527 2.78 11.56 16.27
C ILE A 527 1.68 12.54 16.63
N TYR A 528 1.77 13.12 17.82
CA TYR A 528 0.87 14.16 18.31
C TYR A 528 1.65 15.46 18.51
N HIS A 529 1.08 16.61 18.19
CA HIS A 529 1.74 17.90 18.41
C HIS A 529 1.33 18.41 19.79
N ALA A 530 2.21 18.25 20.77
CA ALA A 530 2.00 18.70 22.13
C ALA A 530 2.56 20.12 22.30
N VAL A 531 2.03 20.88 23.25
CA VAL A 531 2.54 22.22 23.57
C VAL A 531 4.00 22.11 24.04
N SER A 532 4.90 22.90 23.46
CA SER A 532 6.29 22.93 23.92
C SER A 532 6.34 23.28 25.40
N LYS A 533 7.08 22.51 26.21
CA LYS A 533 7.24 22.82 27.64
C LYS A 533 7.80 24.23 27.88
N ASP A 534 8.60 24.72 26.95
CA ASP A 534 9.30 26.02 27.01
C ASP A 534 8.43 27.22 26.59
N GLU A 535 7.17 26.98 26.17
CA GLU A 535 6.27 28.07 25.75
C GLU A 535 5.68 28.79 26.97
N SER A 536 5.54 30.12 26.91
CA SER A 536 4.97 30.94 27.99
C SER A 536 3.43 30.86 28.06
N PRO A 537 2.80 31.06 29.23
CA PRO A 537 1.34 31.09 29.36
C PRO A 537 0.69 32.28 28.63
N GLY A 538 -0.62 32.18 28.32
CA GLY A 538 -1.45 33.34 27.93
C GLY A 538 -1.55 33.67 26.43
N LYS A 539 -0.87 32.92 25.55
CA LYS A 539 -1.06 33.05 24.09
C LYS A 539 -2.29 32.28 23.63
N GLN A 540 -2.97 32.81 22.61
CA GLN A 540 -4.05 32.09 21.92
C GLN A 540 -3.52 30.78 21.31
N LEU A 541 -4.33 29.72 21.34
CA LEU A 541 -3.94 28.35 20.98
C LEU A 541 -3.33 28.22 19.57
N ASP A 542 -3.71 29.11 18.65
CA ASP A 542 -3.22 29.21 17.27
C ASP A 542 -1.80 29.82 17.15
N LYS A 543 -1.30 30.45 18.21
CA LYS A 543 0.03 31.10 18.28
C LYS A 543 1.00 30.39 19.22
N ILE A 544 0.59 29.25 19.80
CA ILE A 544 1.39 28.46 20.74
C ILE A 544 2.37 27.57 19.98
N LYS A 545 3.64 27.60 20.37
CA LYS A 545 4.66 26.70 19.83
C LYS A 545 4.38 25.26 20.28
N THR A 546 4.13 24.38 19.31
CA THR A 546 3.98 22.94 19.53
C THR A 546 5.21 22.18 19.06
N ILE A 547 5.47 21.02 19.64
CA ILE A 547 6.51 20.08 19.18
C ILE A 547 5.91 18.70 18.90
N PRO A 548 6.41 17.96 17.90
CA PRO A 548 5.95 16.61 17.62
C PRO A 548 6.44 15.65 18.70
N VAL A 549 5.52 14.89 19.30
CA VAL A 549 5.81 13.83 20.28
C VAL A 549 5.19 12.51 19.84
N ARG A 550 5.85 11.40 20.15
CA ARG A 550 5.35 10.05 19.88
C ARG A 550 4.53 9.54 21.05
N LEU A 551 3.29 9.13 20.81
CA LEU A 551 2.38 8.57 21.82
C LEU A 551 1.95 7.15 21.47
N THR A 552 2.02 6.22 22.41
CA THR A 552 1.68 4.80 22.21
C THR A 552 0.20 4.54 22.46
N VAL A 553 -0.62 4.57 21.40
CA VAL A 553 -2.09 4.49 21.49
C VAL A 553 -2.56 3.11 21.95
N SER A 554 -1.87 2.06 21.52
CA SER A 554 -2.17 0.69 21.91
C SER A 554 -0.89 -0.03 22.31
N HIS A 555 -0.89 -0.63 23.49
CA HIS A 555 0.25 -1.40 23.99
C HIS A 555 -0.23 -2.81 24.38
N PRO A 556 0.56 -3.90 24.17
CA PRO A 556 0.16 -5.26 24.56
C PRO A 556 -0.33 -5.39 26.01
N ASP A 557 0.29 -4.65 26.93
CA ASP A 557 -0.08 -4.57 28.37
C ASP A 557 -1.52 -4.04 28.61
N ASP A 558 -2.15 -3.36 27.64
CA ASP A 558 -3.50 -2.80 27.76
C ASP A 558 -4.57 -3.88 28.01
N ALA A 559 -4.39 -5.08 27.44
CA ALA A 559 -5.34 -6.19 27.59
C ALA A 559 -5.42 -6.69 29.03
N GLU A 560 -4.27 -6.79 29.71
CA GLU A 560 -4.18 -7.24 31.10
C GLU A 560 -4.75 -6.19 32.07
N VAL A 561 -4.47 -4.90 31.82
CA VAL A 561 -5.03 -3.81 32.63
C VAL A 561 -6.55 -3.75 32.48
N LEU A 562 -7.07 -3.95 31.27
CA LEU A 562 -8.51 -4.00 31.01
C LEU A 562 -9.17 -5.17 31.74
N GLU A 563 -8.56 -6.36 31.73
CA GLU A 563 -9.08 -7.54 32.41
C GLU A 563 -9.10 -7.36 33.94
N LYS A 564 -8.03 -6.82 34.53
CA LYS A 564 -7.89 -6.69 35.99
C LYS A 564 -8.61 -5.46 36.57
N LYS A 565 -8.66 -4.35 35.85
CA LYS A 565 -9.10 -3.03 36.37
C LYS A 565 -10.25 -2.39 35.58
N GLY A 566 -10.78 -3.09 34.57
CA GLY A 566 -11.90 -2.63 33.76
C GLY A 566 -11.59 -1.40 32.90
N ILE A 567 -12.62 -0.86 32.26
CA ILE A 567 -12.51 0.24 31.29
C ILE A 567 -11.96 1.53 31.93
N GLN A 568 -12.37 1.84 33.16
CA GLN A 568 -11.84 2.98 33.90
C GLN A 568 -10.35 2.81 34.21
N GLY A 569 -9.93 1.62 34.66
CA GLY A 569 -8.53 1.31 34.90
C GLY A 569 -7.67 1.40 33.64
N LEU A 570 -8.18 0.89 32.50
CA LEU A 570 -7.50 1.01 31.22
C LEU A 570 -7.35 2.49 30.79
N ARG A 571 -8.41 3.28 30.93
CA ARG A 571 -8.38 4.71 30.57
C ARG A 571 -7.35 5.47 31.41
N GLN A 572 -7.33 5.24 32.72
CA GLN A 572 -6.33 5.84 33.62
C GLN A 572 -4.90 5.39 33.29
N HIS A 573 -4.71 4.13 32.92
CA HIS A 573 -3.40 3.60 32.48
C HIS A 573 -2.91 4.28 31.19
N LYS A 574 -3.79 4.44 30.18
CA LYS A 574 -3.45 5.14 28.93
C LYS A 574 -3.23 6.65 29.14
N LEU A 575 -4.00 7.27 30.05
CA LEU A 575 -3.85 8.68 30.44
C LEU A 575 -2.44 8.96 30.96
N ILE A 576 -1.97 8.13 31.90
CA ILE A 576 -0.61 8.22 32.45
C ILE A 576 0.43 8.07 31.32
N ARG A 577 0.25 7.07 30.45
CA ARG A 577 1.17 6.78 29.34
C ARG A 577 1.32 7.97 28.41
N PHE A 578 0.22 8.51 27.90
CA PHE A 578 0.25 9.64 26.96
C PHE A 578 0.88 10.90 27.55
N ALA A 579 0.48 11.28 28.76
CA ALA A 579 1.03 12.46 29.42
C ALA A 579 2.54 12.31 29.64
N SER A 580 2.98 11.11 30.07
CA SER A 580 4.39 10.84 30.35
C SER A 580 5.23 10.79 29.08
N GLU A 581 4.76 10.13 28.02
CA GLU A 581 5.47 10.06 26.74
C GLU A 581 5.62 11.44 26.09
N ALA A 582 4.60 12.29 26.16
CA ALA A 582 4.69 13.68 25.71
C ALA A 582 5.75 14.45 26.50
N TYR A 583 5.68 14.35 27.83
CA TYR A 583 6.57 15.06 28.74
C TYR A 583 8.04 14.65 28.58
N ASP A 584 8.31 13.35 28.44
CA ASP A 584 9.65 12.80 28.22
C ASP A 584 10.30 13.34 26.92
N GLN A 585 9.48 13.72 25.94
CA GLN A 585 9.89 14.29 24.64
C GLN A 585 9.88 15.83 24.63
N GLY A 586 9.64 16.47 25.78
CA GLY A 586 9.63 17.92 25.93
C GLY A 586 8.29 18.61 25.65
N GLY A 587 7.22 17.84 25.44
CA GLY A 587 5.88 18.33 25.12
C GLY A 587 4.91 18.18 26.29
N LEU A 588 3.85 18.98 26.31
CA LEU A 588 2.82 18.97 27.33
C LEU A 588 1.43 18.86 26.68
N LEU A 589 0.65 17.88 27.11
CA LEU A 589 -0.74 17.70 26.68
C LEU A 589 -1.67 18.53 27.57
N VAL A 590 -2.66 19.21 26.99
CA VAL A 590 -3.77 19.81 27.74
C VAL A 590 -4.82 18.75 28.08
N GLN A 591 -5.75 19.07 28.99
CA GLN A 591 -6.78 18.09 29.41
C GLN A 591 -7.72 17.71 28.25
N GLU A 592 -7.94 18.66 27.35
CA GLU A 592 -8.71 18.50 26.12
C GLU A 592 -8.03 17.51 25.15
N ASP A 593 -6.70 17.53 25.05
CA ASP A 593 -5.93 16.57 24.24
C ASP A 593 -6.13 15.15 24.77
N LEU A 594 -6.04 14.98 26.09
CA LEU A 594 -6.22 13.68 26.73
C LEU A 594 -7.67 13.19 26.61
N ALA A 595 -8.65 14.09 26.68
CA ALA A 595 -10.06 13.78 26.47
C ALA A 595 -10.29 13.26 25.05
N LEU A 596 -9.70 13.92 24.06
CA LEU A 596 -9.75 13.52 22.66
C LEU A 596 -9.05 12.16 22.44
N LEU A 597 -7.80 12.02 22.91
CA LEU A 597 -6.99 10.82 22.72
C LEU A 597 -7.59 9.58 23.39
N LEU A 598 -8.32 9.74 24.50
CA LEU A 598 -8.95 8.66 25.25
C LEU A 598 -10.44 8.49 24.94
N THR A 599 -10.98 9.22 23.95
CA THR A 599 -12.40 9.19 23.58
C THR A 599 -13.30 9.35 24.82
N SER A 600 -13.05 10.40 25.60
CA SER A 600 -13.69 10.65 26.89
C SER A 600 -14.00 12.13 27.07
N SER A 601 -14.86 12.48 28.03
CA SER A 601 -15.16 13.89 28.31
C SER A 601 -14.06 14.55 29.16
N ARG A 602 -13.87 15.86 29.03
CA ARG A 602 -12.96 16.63 29.91
C ARG A 602 -13.30 16.40 31.40
N ARG A 603 -14.58 16.31 31.74
CA ARG A 603 -15.04 16.01 33.11
C ARG A 603 -14.60 14.62 33.58
N THR A 604 -14.60 13.63 32.68
CA THR A 604 -14.10 12.28 32.95
C THR A 604 -12.58 12.28 33.17
N ILE A 605 -11.83 13.01 32.34
CA ILE A 605 -10.38 13.18 32.50
C ILE A 605 -10.04 13.88 33.81
N GLN A 606 -10.77 14.93 34.17
CA GLN A 606 -10.60 15.63 35.45
C GLN A 606 -10.89 14.73 36.65
N ARG A 607 -11.95 13.92 36.59
CA ARG A 607 -12.25 12.92 37.63
C ARG A 607 -11.13 11.90 37.75
N ASP A 608 -10.68 11.34 36.63
CA ASP A 608 -9.60 10.36 36.61
C ASP A 608 -8.27 10.95 37.11
N MET A 609 -7.94 12.18 36.73
CA MET A 609 -6.76 12.90 37.23
C MET A 609 -6.88 13.17 38.74
N LYS A 610 -8.06 13.52 39.25
CA LYS A 610 -8.30 13.71 40.68
C LYS A 610 -8.11 12.41 41.46
N GLU A 611 -8.71 11.31 41.01
CA GLU A 611 -8.55 9.98 41.61
C GLU A 611 -7.07 9.52 41.59
N LEU A 612 -6.34 9.82 40.51
CA LEU A 612 -4.91 9.51 40.39
C LEU A 612 -4.06 10.38 41.35
N ARG A 613 -4.38 11.67 41.50
CA ARG A 613 -3.73 12.56 42.49
C ARG A 613 -3.98 12.14 43.92
N GLU A 614 -5.20 11.73 44.26
CA GLU A 614 -5.53 11.17 45.59
C GLU A 614 -4.74 9.89 45.89
N GLN A 615 -4.29 9.18 44.86
CA GLN A 615 -3.40 8.01 44.94
C GLN A 615 -1.91 8.38 44.88
N GLY A 616 -1.57 9.67 44.85
CA GLY A 616 -0.19 10.18 44.78
C GLY A 616 0.45 10.09 43.39
N ILE A 617 -0.34 10.02 42.32
CA ILE A 617 0.13 9.99 40.93
C ILE A 617 -0.17 11.34 40.28
N ASP A 618 0.88 12.14 40.06
CA ASP A 618 0.78 13.39 39.33
C ASP A 618 0.94 13.16 37.82
N ILE A 619 0.01 13.73 37.05
CA ILE A 619 -0.03 13.59 35.59
C ILE A 619 0.55 14.87 34.98
N PRO A 620 1.65 14.79 34.21
CA PRO A 620 2.33 15.97 33.65
C PRO A 620 1.59 16.54 32.44
N THR A 621 0.48 17.23 32.72
CA THR A 621 -0.27 18.02 31.75
C THR A 621 0.23 19.46 31.69
N ARG A 622 -0.16 20.20 30.65
CA ARG A 622 0.18 21.62 30.54
C ARG A 622 -0.27 22.43 31.75
N GLY A 623 -1.51 22.25 32.19
CA GLY A 623 -2.03 22.96 33.37
C GLY A 623 -1.29 22.59 34.66
N SER A 624 -1.04 21.30 34.89
CA SER A 624 -0.34 20.87 36.12
C SER A 624 1.13 21.29 36.18
N ILE A 625 1.85 21.32 35.05
CA ILE A 625 3.25 21.76 35.02
C ILE A 625 3.37 23.28 35.20
N GLN A 626 2.38 24.04 34.73
CA GLN A 626 2.30 25.49 34.98
C GLN A 626 2.01 25.82 36.45
N ASP A 627 1.19 25.00 37.13
CA ASP A 627 0.79 25.22 38.51
C ASP A 627 1.77 24.64 39.56
N ILE A 628 2.46 23.53 39.26
CA ILE A 628 3.21 22.70 40.25
C ILE A 628 4.71 22.62 39.94
N GLY A 629 5.16 23.02 38.75
CA GLY A 629 6.56 22.90 38.31
C GLY A 629 6.92 21.52 37.74
N PRO A 630 8.22 21.26 37.43
CA PRO A 630 8.65 20.05 36.74
C PRO A 630 8.36 18.78 37.55
N THR A 631 7.58 17.86 36.96
CA THR A 631 7.27 16.55 37.56
C THR A 631 8.33 15.51 37.20
N ILE A 632 8.56 14.51 38.05
CA ILE A 632 9.45 13.37 37.80
C ILE A 632 8.84 12.46 36.72
N SER A 633 9.63 11.92 35.78
CA SER A 633 9.11 10.96 34.79
C SER A 633 8.55 9.71 35.50
N HIS A 634 7.41 9.23 35.01
CA HIS A 634 6.76 8.03 35.56
C HIS A 634 7.70 6.80 35.51
N LYS A 635 8.61 6.71 34.53
CA LYS A 635 9.60 5.63 34.43
C LYS A 635 10.61 5.69 35.58
N THR A 636 11.16 6.88 35.82
CA THR A 636 12.07 7.20 36.92
C THR A 636 11.43 6.89 38.28
N ARG A 637 10.15 7.21 38.47
CA ARG A 637 9.42 6.87 39.69
C ARG A 637 9.25 5.36 39.92
N ILE A 638 8.98 4.57 38.88
CA ILE A 638 8.90 3.10 39.00
C ILE A 638 10.24 2.53 39.44
N VAL A 639 11.33 2.99 38.81
CA VAL A 639 12.70 2.57 39.17
C VAL A 639 13.00 2.97 40.62
N GLU A 640 12.69 4.20 41.02
CA GLU A 640 12.90 4.67 42.40
C GLU A 640 12.13 3.84 43.42
N LEU A 641 10.87 3.46 43.15
CA LEU A 641 10.09 2.60 44.04
C LEU A 641 10.72 1.21 44.19
N TYR A 642 11.23 0.63 43.10
CA TYR A 642 11.96 -0.63 43.19
C TYR A 642 13.24 -0.49 44.03
N LEU A 643 14.01 0.59 43.82
CA LEU A 643 15.24 0.87 44.57
C LEU A 643 14.99 1.17 46.05
N LYS A 644 13.79 1.66 46.42
CA LYS A 644 13.33 1.82 47.81
C LYS A 644 12.91 0.52 48.49
N GLY A 645 12.95 -0.61 47.78
CA GLY A 645 12.69 -1.94 48.33
C GLY A 645 11.26 -2.46 48.17
N TYR A 646 10.37 -1.73 47.50
CA TYR A 646 8.98 -2.17 47.28
C TYR A 646 8.90 -3.40 46.38
N GLU A 647 7.98 -4.31 46.68
CA GLU A 647 7.77 -5.53 45.90
C GLU A 647 7.03 -5.25 44.58
N TYR A 648 7.25 -6.11 43.57
CA TYR A 648 6.66 -5.94 42.22
C TYR A 648 5.14 -5.73 42.27
N THR A 649 4.43 -6.51 43.10
CA THR A 649 2.97 -6.42 43.25
C THR A 649 2.52 -5.12 43.93
N GLU A 650 3.34 -4.54 44.80
CA GLU A 650 3.07 -3.25 45.43
C GLU A 650 3.30 -2.11 44.43
N ILE A 651 4.34 -2.21 43.60
CA ILE A 651 4.61 -1.26 42.53
C ILE A 651 3.49 -1.31 41.48
N GLU A 652 2.99 -2.49 41.10
CA GLU A 652 1.82 -2.64 40.21
C GLU A 652 0.55 -1.99 40.77
N ARG A 653 0.33 -2.10 42.09
CA ARG A 653 -0.81 -1.46 42.77
C ARG A 653 -0.66 0.06 42.79
N ARG A 654 0.52 0.56 43.20
CA ARG A 654 0.80 1.99 43.38
C ARG A 654 0.91 2.75 42.07
N THR A 655 1.38 2.12 41.00
CA THR A 655 1.65 2.80 39.72
C THR A 655 0.66 2.43 38.63
N ARG A 656 -0.14 1.38 38.84
CA ARG A 656 -1.05 0.79 37.86
C ARG A 656 -0.40 0.31 36.56
N HIS A 657 0.90 0.03 36.60
CA HIS A 657 1.61 -0.70 35.54
C HIS A 657 1.46 -2.20 35.72
N THR A 658 1.61 -2.93 34.63
CA THR A 658 1.76 -4.40 34.67
C THR A 658 3.18 -4.74 35.10
N GLY A 659 3.39 -5.93 35.68
CA GLY A 659 4.72 -6.41 36.03
C GLY A 659 5.65 -6.47 34.82
N HIS A 660 5.10 -6.71 33.62
CA HIS A 660 5.85 -6.67 32.37
C HIS A 660 6.39 -5.27 32.05
N ALA A 661 5.56 -4.23 32.20
CA ALA A 661 6.00 -2.84 32.03
C ALA A 661 7.06 -2.43 33.06
N ILE A 662 6.87 -2.82 34.33
CA ILE A 662 7.84 -2.56 35.40
C ILE A 662 9.19 -3.20 35.07
N LYS A 663 9.20 -4.50 34.72
CA LYS A 663 10.41 -5.23 34.32
C LYS A 663 11.13 -4.55 33.16
N ARG A 664 10.39 -4.08 32.15
CA ARG A 664 10.95 -3.36 31.00
C ARG A 664 11.64 -2.06 31.41
N TYR A 665 11.07 -1.28 32.32
CA TYR A 665 11.70 -0.04 32.80
C TYR A 665 12.96 -0.32 33.61
N LEU A 666 12.98 -1.37 34.44
CA LEU A 666 14.15 -1.79 35.20
C LEU A 666 15.28 -2.30 34.28
N VAL A 667 14.96 -3.04 33.21
CA VAL A 667 15.93 -3.44 32.17
C VAL A 667 16.44 -2.23 31.38
N GLY A 668 15.58 -1.25 31.11
CA GLY A 668 15.99 0.01 30.49
C GLY A 668 16.99 0.78 31.35
N PHE A 669 16.72 0.88 32.66
CA PHE A 669 17.61 1.46 33.65
C PHE A 669 18.95 0.72 33.71
N SER A 670 18.94 -0.62 33.79
CA SER A 670 20.16 -1.43 33.87
C SER A 670 21.09 -1.20 32.68
N LYS A 671 20.53 -1.16 31.47
CA LYS A 671 21.28 -0.92 30.23
C LYS A 671 21.91 0.47 30.18
N VAL A 672 21.19 1.50 30.64
CA VAL A 672 21.71 2.88 30.69
C VAL A 672 22.93 2.96 31.62
N ILE A 673 22.81 2.44 32.85
CA ILE A 673 23.91 2.47 33.83
C ILE A 673 25.10 1.63 33.34
N MET A 674 24.84 0.46 32.73
CA MET A 674 25.88 -0.39 32.19
C MET A 674 26.65 0.28 31.04
N LEU A 675 25.97 0.87 30.06
CA LEU A 675 26.62 1.55 28.94
C LEU A 675 27.42 2.76 29.41
N GLN A 676 26.93 3.48 30.43
CA GLN A 676 27.69 4.58 31.02
C GLN A 676 28.95 4.08 31.73
N SER A 677 28.88 2.96 32.45
CA SER A 677 30.07 2.35 33.08
C SER A 677 31.13 1.88 32.05
N LYS A 678 30.72 1.60 30.80
CA LYS A 678 31.59 1.30 29.67
C LYS A 678 32.14 2.54 28.93
N GLY A 679 31.88 3.76 29.43
CA GLY A 679 32.41 5.00 28.87
C GLY A 679 31.68 5.54 27.64
N PHE A 680 30.46 5.06 27.33
CA PHE A 680 29.65 5.64 26.26
C PHE A 680 29.13 7.03 26.65
N THR A 681 29.12 7.94 25.68
CA THR A 681 28.55 9.29 25.87
C THR A 681 27.02 9.25 25.97
N SER A 682 26.42 10.24 26.62
CA SER A 682 24.95 10.33 26.77
C SER A 682 24.21 10.26 25.43
N ASP A 683 24.77 10.84 24.38
CA ASP A 683 24.21 10.79 23.02
C ASP A 683 24.21 9.36 22.44
N GLN A 684 25.30 8.62 22.63
CA GLN A 684 25.40 7.22 22.19
C GLN A 684 24.48 6.31 23.00
N ILE A 685 24.32 6.55 24.30
CA ILE A 685 23.39 5.79 25.14
C ILE A 685 21.94 6.04 24.71
N ARG A 686 21.61 7.29 24.34
CA ARG A 686 20.30 7.67 23.78
C ARG A 686 19.99 6.86 22.52
N GLU A 687 20.95 6.76 21.61
CA GLU A 687 20.83 6.00 20.35
C GLU A 687 20.73 4.50 20.58
N LEU A 688 21.51 3.94 21.50
CA LEU A 688 21.56 2.49 21.76
C LEU A 688 20.38 1.97 22.60
N THR A 689 19.77 2.82 23.43
CA THR A 689 18.70 2.41 24.36
C THR A 689 17.31 2.91 23.98
N ASN A 690 17.21 3.80 22.97
CA ASN A 690 15.98 4.52 22.60
C ASN A 690 15.34 5.30 23.77
N ASN A 691 16.07 5.57 24.87
CA ASN A 691 15.63 6.48 25.93
C ASN A 691 15.87 7.93 25.51
N THR A 692 15.14 8.88 26.11
CA THR A 692 15.42 10.31 25.90
C THR A 692 16.57 10.78 26.79
N GLU A 693 17.25 11.85 26.39
CA GLU A 693 18.39 12.43 27.14
C GLU A 693 18.02 12.75 28.59
N LYS A 694 16.81 13.26 28.80
CA LYS A 694 16.26 13.52 30.13
C LYS A 694 16.12 12.24 30.97
N VAL A 695 15.56 11.18 30.40
CA VAL A 695 15.40 9.89 31.12
C VAL A 695 16.77 9.28 31.44
N VAL A 696 17.75 9.41 30.53
CA VAL A 696 19.13 8.98 30.78
C VAL A 696 19.74 9.76 31.95
N GLY A 697 19.55 11.08 32.00
CA GLY A 697 20.01 11.92 33.12
C GLY A 697 19.34 11.57 34.46
N GLU A 698 18.01 11.44 34.48
CA GLU A 698 17.25 11.07 35.68
C GLU A 698 17.64 9.67 36.20
N TYR A 699 17.94 8.73 35.31
CA TYR A 699 18.45 7.40 35.69
C TYR A 699 19.84 7.48 36.31
N PHE A 700 20.73 8.34 35.80
CA PHE A 700 22.04 8.56 36.40
C PHE A 700 21.93 9.16 37.81
N GLU A 701 21.07 10.15 38.00
CA GLU A 701 20.81 10.74 39.32
C GLU A 701 20.27 9.71 40.33
N LEU A 702 19.31 8.87 39.91
CA LEU A 702 18.82 7.78 40.74
C LEU A 702 19.92 6.78 41.10
N TYR A 703 20.77 6.41 40.15
CA TYR A 703 21.89 5.52 40.42
C TYR A 703 22.84 6.13 41.46
N GLN A 704 23.23 7.39 41.31
CA GLN A 704 24.12 8.05 42.28
C GLN A 704 23.49 8.14 43.68
N LYS A 705 22.19 8.40 43.75
CA LYS A 705 21.45 8.51 45.03
C LYS A 705 21.32 7.18 45.76
N TYR A 706 21.14 6.08 45.04
CA TYR A 706 20.86 4.75 45.61
C TYR A 706 22.05 3.79 45.58
N ARG A 707 23.21 4.17 45.02
CA ARG A 707 24.41 3.31 44.96
C ARG A 707 24.86 2.81 46.34
N ASP A 708 24.67 3.63 47.38
CA ASP A 708 25.13 3.34 48.75
C ASP A 708 24.00 2.81 49.65
N ILE A 709 22.73 3.17 49.39
CA ILE A 709 21.57 2.88 50.27
C ILE A 709 20.68 1.75 49.71
N GLY A 710 20.67 1.54 48.40
CA GLY A 710 19.85 0.56 47.69
C GLY A 710 20.67 -0.54 46.99
N TYR A 711 21.87 -0.83 47.51
CA TYR A 711 22.87 -1.69 46.88
C TYR A 711 22.33 -3.08 46.46
N GLU A 712 21.58 -3.76 47.34
CA GLU A 712 21.04 -5.10 47.05
C GLU A 712 20.08 -5.11 45.84
N ARG A 713 19.19 -4.11 45.74
CA ARG A 713 18.25 -3.98 44.60
C ARG A 713 18.97 -3.60 43.31
N LEU A 714 20.05 -2.81 43.39
CA LEU A 714 20.90 -2.48 42.24
C LEU A 714 21.65 -3.71 41.73
N GLU A 715 22.21 -4.52 42.62
CA GLU A 715 22.95 -5.74 42.27
C GLU A 715 22.04 -6.78 41.58
N GLN A 716 20.80 -6.93 42.06
CA GLN A 716 19.79 -7.80 41.44
C GLN A 716 19.48 -7.45 39.97
N ILE A 717 19.53 -6.18 39.61
CA ILE A 717 19.20 -5.71 38.25
C ILE A 717 20.43 -5.65 37.34
N LEU A 718 21.61 -5.36 37.90
CA LEU A 718 22.85 -5.19 37.14
C LEU A 718 23.58 -6.52 36.87
N SER A 719 23.38 -7.56 37.70
CA SER A 719 24.02 -8.88 37.53
C SER A 719 23.56 -9.69 36.29
N PRO A 720 22.27 -9.73 35.89
CA PRO A 720 21.84 -10.55 34.74
C PRO A 720 22.27 -9.93 33.40
N THR A 721 22.45 -8.61 33.35
CA THR A 721 22.74 -7.87 32.12
C THR A 721 24.23 -7.94 31.72
N LYS A 722 25.15 -8.17 32.69
CA LYS A 722 26.58 -8.43 32.44
C LYS A 722 26.81 -9.62 31.51
N ILE A 723 26.03 -10.70 31.70
CA ILE A 723 26.19 -11.96 30.97
C ILE A 723 25.71 -11.86 29.51
N GLU A 724 24.64 -11.11 29.22
CA GLU A 724 24.09 -10.99 27.86
C GLU A 724 24.96 -10.17 26.88
N VAL A 725 25.77 -9.24 27.38
CA VAL A 725 26.61 -8.36 26.54
C VAL A 725 27.96 -9.02 26.20
N GLU A 726 28.57 -9.73 27.15
CA GLU A 726 29.80 -10.51 26.90
C GLU A 726 29.58 -11.63 25.86
N ALA A 727 28.38 -12.22 25.83
CA ALA A 727 27.98 -13.22 24.83
C ALA A 727 27.80 -12.64 23.41
N LYS A 728 27.66 -11.31 23.25
CA LYS A 728 27.51 -10.64 21.95
C LYS A 728 28.85 -10.12 21.39
N GLU A 729 29.79 -9.72 22.24
CA GLU A 729 31.13 -9.31 21.80
C GLU A 729 31.95 -10.48 21.23
N THR A 730 31.78 -11.69 21.78
CA THR A 730 32.44 -12.93 21.28
C THR A 730 31.96 -13.39 19.90
N LYS A 731 30.80 -12.95 19.41
CA LYS A 731 30.26 -13.34 18.08
C LYS A 731 30.66 -12.40 16.92
N LYS A 732 31.33 -11.27 17.18
CA LYS A 732 31.72 -10.30 16.13
C LYS A 732 33.20 -10.34 15.72
N GLY A 733 34.02 -11.19 16.33
CA GLY A 733 35.45 -11.33 16.02
C GLY A 733 35.76 -12.29 14.86
N GLY A 734 35.12 -12.13 13.69
CA GLY A 734 35.32 -13.05 12.57
C GLY A 734 35.03 -12.41 11.21
N LEU A 735 35.90 -11.50 10.78
CA LEU A 735 36.32 -11.27 9.40
C LEU A 735 37.23 -10.04 9.37
N SER A 736 38.54 -10.29 9.49
CA SER A 736 39.63 -9.40 9.13
C SER A 736 40.14 -9.77 7.74
N LEU A 737 40.02 -8.84 6.79
CA LEU A 737 40.96 -8.43 5.73
C LEU A 737 40.23 -7.61 4.67
#